data_AF-A0A6S7B287-F1
#
_entry.id   AF-A0A6S7B287-F1
#
_cell.length_a   1.000
_cell.length_b   1.000
_cell.length_c   1.000
_cell.angle_alpha   90.00
_cell.angle_beta   90.00
_cell.angle_gamma   90.00
#
_symmetry.space_group_name_H-M   'P 1'
#
loop_
_entity.id
_entity.type
_entity.pdbx_description
1 polymer ?
#
loop_
_entity_poly.entity_id
_entity_poly.type
_entity_poly.pdbx_seq_one_letter_code
_entity_poly.pdbx_strand_id
1 'polypeptide(L)'
;MPDILIRHCTIRIVRRGGWAWGREPRALLDRVLDRLPALIAGEMEQLWPGDEEREISAPIRVHLPVSLAGLLAASDLAGETGLPGSAPSHELLRSLRLALRQALAAEIDSEGGERSAGDETIEAERPEPGPREIRAPLEPLAVLVSWLRNGRLQARLSSFAPDALSAWHAHIFATPIVPSANPAAIAELAERLAERLMARPPCTESDVAGTLRLRLHAFVALEATMPGCLGSAVLRDTVERLLPCHDIGPVTAPSIEAPTVPTAVVDAAAPPQAASSAAGAASLPALRIAHRTLRGVPQEQRIDCALPFLLLGPLARIGFLDTASAVFAAVGLPEALPLLAVALAYKTMDPPARAWLRLPATRKAAAACGLLAEPPDDNDIVALARAVSRQLSPLDALVEDCLLDGHRPGTPLLVTRAGGAANAYLLLWDVEGLFPIAIMQNLLPVLQRMLHELVLIPVDVATPSVLHALDAASIRFVTDAPPCRGERWRRVAGKGRECWWTNDTLMAEERLAAAGRRLAEATELADASWQALGVERPSVPRQAGDAFDRCVTLAAGLALGSIAWELWWDREPTAPPLALNRFRDLGGLMRVNAESVRILLPLGRRFFDLRDHGFLDDVHDIPWFDGRVLCFSSG
;
A
#
# COMPACT_ATOMS: atom_id res chain seq x y z
N MET A 1 -40.09 17.58 -23.72
CA MET A 1 -39.00 17.08 -22.86
C MET A 1 -38.12 16.26 -23.78
N PRO A 2 -36.79 16.53 -23.80
CA PRO A 2 -35.88 15.72 -24.59
C PRO A 2 -35.96 14.27 -24.11
N ASP A 3 -36.17 13.34 -25.04
CA ASP A 3 -36.22 11.90 -24.75
C ASP A 3 -34.81 11.33 -24.95
N ILE A 4 -34.10 11.04 -23.86
CA ILE A 4 -32.75 10.48 -23.92
C ILE A 4 -32.84 8.96 -23.90
N LEU A 5 -32.56 8.33 -25.05
CA LEU A 5 -32.53 6.87 -25.17
C LEU A 5 -31.10 6.33 -25.04
N ILE A 6 -30.80 5.68 -23.91
CA ILE A 6 -29.55 4.94 -23.72
C ILE A 6 -29.73 3.50 -24.22
N ARG A 7 -29.14 3.14 -25.36
CA ARG A 7 -29.29 1.80 -25.95
C ARG A 7 -28.55 0.70 -25.17
N HIS A 8 -27.33 0.99 -24.72
CA HIS A 8 -26.50 0.04 -23.97
C HIS A 8 -25.77 0.77 -22.85
N CYS A 9 -25.94 0.31 -21.61
CA CYS A 9 -25.23 0.81 -20.45
C CYS A 9 -24.57 -0.37 -19.71
N THR A 10 -23.24 -0.36 -19.65
CA THR A 10 -22.48 -1.34 -18.87
C THR A 10 -21.93 -0.65 -17.63
N ILE A 11 -22.38 -1.05 -16.46
CA ILE A 11 -21.88 -0.53 -15.18
C ILE A 11 -20.88 -1.54 -14.61
N ARG A 12 -19.60 -1.13 -14.51
CA ARG A 12 -18.56 -1.89 -13.82
C ARG A 12 -18.22 -1.20 -12.51
N ILE A 13 -18.60 -1.80 -11.39
CA ILE A 13 -18.22 -1.28 -10.07
C ILE A 13 -16.93 -1.99 -9.65
N VAL A 14 -15.83 -1.24 -9.64
CA VAL A 14 -14.52 -1.75 -9.22
C VAL A 14 -14.18 -1.15 -7.87
N ARG A 15 -14.01 -2.00 -6.86
CA ARG A 15 -13.53 -1.57 -5.56
C ARG A 15 -12.01 -1.40 -5.59
N ARG A 16 -11.55 -0.26 -5.07
CA ARG A 16 -10.11 0.06 -4.98
C ARG A 16 -9.56 0.03 -3.55
N GLY A 17 -10.38 -0.27 -2.54
CA GLY A 17 -9.94 -0.38 -1.14
C GLY A 17 -10.99 -1.02 -0.22
N GLY A 18 -10.52 -1.77 0.78
CA GLY A 18 -11.34 -2.65 1.63
C GLY A 18 -11.78 -3.95 0.93
N TRP A 19 -12.27 -4.93 1.68
CA TRP A 19 -12.47 -6.31 1.19
C TRP A 19 -13.94 -6.78 1.26
N ALA A 20 -14.75 -6.28 2.20
CA ALA A 20 -16.19 -6.59 2.28
C ALA A 20 -17.10 -5.48 1.71
N TRP A 21 -17.98 -5.77 0.74
CA TRP A 21 -18.90 -4.79 0.12
C TRP A 21 -20.06 -4.35 1.05
N GLY A 22 -19.88 -4.52 2.37
CA GLY A 22 -20.94 -4.46 3.37
C GLY A 22 -21.60 -5.82 3.61
N ARG A 23 -22.66 -5.84 4.42
CA ARG A 23 -23.36 -7.06 4.84
C ARG A 23 -24.10 -7.75 3.69
N GLU A 24 -24.52 -7.00 2.68
CA GLU A 24 -25.34 -7.49 1.55
C GLU A 24 -24.80 -6.95 0.20
N PRO A 25 -23.72 -7.54 -0.34
CA PRO A 25 -23.09 -7.09 -1.59
C PRO A 25 -24.02 -7.10 -2.81
N ARG A 26 -24.89 -8.11 -2.90
CA ARG A 26 -25.86 -8.24 -4.01
C ARG A 26 -26.91 -7.14 -3.96
N ALA A 27 -27.48 -6.89 -2.79
CA ALA A 27 -28.46 -5.80 -2.62
C ALA A 27 -27.85 -4.42 -2.89
N LEU A 28 -26.55 -4.22 -2.63
CA LEU A 28 -25.85 -3.02 -3.07
C LEU A 28 -25.79 -2.93 -4.59
N LEU A 29 -25.36 -4.00 -5.27
CA LEU A 29 -25.26 -4.04 -6.72
C LEU A 29 -26.62 -3.80 -7.38
N ASP A 30 -27.67 -4.49 -6.93
CA ASP A 30 -29.03 -4.36 -7.44
C ASP A 30 -29.51 -2.91 -7.31
N ARG A 31 -29.32 -2.29 -6.12
CA ARG A 31 -29.66 -0.87 -5.93
C ARG A 31 -28.87 0.08 -6.83
N VAL A 32 -27.59 -0.19 -7.07
CA VAL A 32 -26.78 0.66 -7.97
C VAL A 32 -27.24 0.51 -9.42
N LEU A 33 -27.51 -0.71 -9.87
CA LEU A 33 -28.00 -0.99 -11.22
C LEU A 33 -29.37 -0.38 -11.47
N ASP A 34 -30.26 -0.37 -10.47
CA ASP A 34 -31.58 0.24 -10.58
C ASP A 34 -31.52 1.78 -10.61
N ARG A 35 -30.55 2.40 -9.93
CA ARG A 35 -30.56 3.86 -9.65
C ARG A 35 -29.60 4.68 -10.47
N LEU A 36 -28.39 4.18 -10.72
CA LEU A 36 -27.36 4.94 -11.43
C LEU A 36 -27.79 5.33 -12.86
N PRO A 37 -28.49 4.47 -13.64
CA PRO A 37 -28.98 4.86 -14.96
C PRO A 37 -29.92 6.07 -14.92
N ALA A 38 -30.83 6.14 -13.93
CA ALA A 38 -31.75 7.26 -13.78
C ALA A 38 -31.03 8.56 -13.41
N LEU A 39 -29.98 8.48 -12.58
CA LEU A 39 -29.14 9.64 -12.25
C LEU A 39 -28.35 10.14 -13.46
N ILE A 40 -27.80 9.23 -14.26
CA ILE A 40 -27.11 9.57 -15.51
C ILE A 40 -28.08 10.25 -16.48
N ALA A 41 -29.28 9.71 -16.65
CA ALA A 41 -30.30 10.30 -17.52
C ALA A 41 -30.67 11.73 -17.08
N GLY A 42 -30.97 11.94 -15.80
CA GLY A 42 -31.33 13.26 -15.27
C GLY A 42 -30.19 14.30 -15.36
N GLU A 43 -28.93 13.85 -15.28
CA GLU A 43 -27.77 14.72 -15.50
C GLU A 43 -27.54 15.00 -16.98
N MET A 44 -27.71 14.02 -17.87
CA MET A 44 -27.62 14.23 -19.31
C MET A 44 -28.69 15.22 -19.80
N GLU A 45 -29.93 15.15 -19.30
CA GLU A 45 -30.98 16.13 -19.62
C GLU A 45 -30.56 17.57 -19.30
N GLN A 46 -29.84 17.79 -18.19
CA GLN A 46 -29.35 19.12 -17.81
C GLN A 46 -28.19 19.60 -18.67
N LEU A 47 -27.39 18.69 -19.23
CA LEU A 47 -26.24 19.01 -20.07
C LEU A 47 -26.63 19.29 -21.52
N TRP A 48 -27.80 18.85 -21.96
CA TRP A 48 -28.36 19.13 -23.29
C TRP A 48 -29.65 19.97 -23.25
N PRO A 49 -29.56 21.25 -22.88
CA PRO A 49 -30.69 22.16 -23.01
C PRO A 49 -30.89 22.53 -24.49
N GLY A 50 -31.73 21.79 -25.21
CA GLY A 50 -32.14 22.12 -26.58
C GLY A 50 -33.01 21.05 -27.23
N ASP A 51 -33.85 21.45 -28.20
CA ASP A 51 -34.70 20.55 -29.01
C ASP A 51 -33.94 19.92 -30.21
N GLU A 52 -32.60 20.00 -30.23
CA GLU A 52 -31.79 19.40 -31.30
C GLU A 52 -31.60 17.90 -31.06
N GLU A 53 -32.06 17.08 -32.01
CA GLU A 53 -31.79 15.65 -32.03
C GLU A 53 -30.29 15.41 -32.29
N ARG A 54 -29.62 14.74 -31.34
CA ARG A 54 -28.19 14.41 -31.41
C ARG A 54 -28.00 12.93 -31.08
N GLU A 55 -27.24 12.22 -31.90
CA GLU A 55 -26.87 10.82 -31.68
C GLU A 55 -25.35 10.73 -31.45
N ILE A 56 -24.94 10.22 -30.29
CA ILE A 56 -23.54 9.87 -30.03
C ILE A 56 -23.39 8.38 -30.28
N SER A 57 -22.66 8.02 -31.34
CA SER A 57 -22.41 6.63 -31.69
C SER A 57 -21.21 6.02 -30.95
N ALA A 58 -20.30 6.87 -30.44
CA ALA A 58 -19.12 6.45 -29.69
C ALA A 58 -19.46 6.07 -28.23
N PRO A 59 -18.79 5.05 -27.65
CA PRO A 59 -19.04 4.64 -26.28
C PRO A 59 -18.49 5.67 -25.28
N ILE A 60 -19.39 6.38 -24.59
CA ILE A 60 -19.02 7.32 -23.53
C ILE A 60 -18.55 6.54 -22.29
N ARG A 61 -17.30 6.74 -21.88
CA ARG A 61 -16.73 6.11 -20.68
C ARG A 61 -16.67 7.10 -19.52
N VAL A 62 -17.43 6.82 -18.47
CA VAL A 62 -17.49 7.65 -17.26
C VAL A 62 -16.78 6.94 -16.12
N HIS A 63 -15.72 7.55 -15.59
CA HIS A 63 -15.01 7.05 -14.41
C HIS A 63 -15.41 7.85 -13.16
N LEU A 64 -16.03 7.16 -12.19
CA LEU A 64 -16.59 7.79 -11.00
C LEU A 64 -15.91 7.26 -9.72
N PRO A 65 -14.93 7.97 -9.14
CA PRO A 65 -14.37 7.61 -7.85
C PRO A 65 -15.39 7.93 -6.75
N VAL A 66 -15.83 6.90 -6.02
CA VAL A 66 -16.83 7.03 -4.95
C VAL A 66 -16.41 6.22 -3.73
N SER A 67 -16.70 6.73 -2.53
CA SER A 67 -16.57 5.95 -1.30
C SER A 67 -17.75 4.97 -1.17
N LEU A 68 -17.54 3.85 -0.48
CA LEU A 68 -18.63 2.89 -0.24
C LEU A 68 -19.79 3.53 0.54
N ALA A 69 -19.49 4.39 1.51
CA ALA A 69 -20.50 5.15 2.25
C ALA A 69 -21.28 6.10 1.35
N GLY A 70 -20.62 6.79 0.41
CA GLY A 70 -21.28 7.65 -0.56
C GLY A 70 -22.16 6.86 -1.53
N LEU A 71 -21.69 5.68 -1.96
CA LEU A 71 -22.45 4.77 -2.82
C LEU A 71 -23.69 4.21 -2.09
N LEU A 72 -23.56 3.81 -0.82
CA LEU A 72 -24.67 3.36 0.02
C LEU A 72 -25.67 4.49 0.28
N ALA A 73 -25.21 5.68 0.66
CA ALA A 73 -26.06 6.84 0.90
C ALA A 73 -26.87 7.24 -0.35
N ALA A 74 -26.25 7.14 -1.53
CA ALA A 74 -26.94 7.37 -2.79
C ALA A 74 -27.96 6.28 -3.14
N SER A 75 -27.72 5.05 -2.70
CA SER A 75 -28.62 3.92 -2.92
C SER A 75 -29.89 3.96 -2.05
N ASP A 76 -29.84 4.61 -0.89
CA ASP A 76 -30.94 4.66 0.09
C ASP A 76 -31.92 5.84 -0.12
N LEU A 77 -31.59 6.77 -1.01
CA LEU A 77 -32.31 8.05 -1.20
C LEU A 77 -33.76 7.96 -1.73
N ALA A 78 -34.24 6.79 -2.13
CA ALA A 78 -35.55 6.64 -2.78
C ALA A 78 -36.61 5.88 -1.96
N GLY A 79 -36.27 5.45 -0.73
CA GLY A 79 -37.23 4.88 0.21
C GLY A 79 -37.96 5.98 0.99
N GLU A 80 -39.14 6.36 0.51
CA GLU A 80 -40.21 7.06 1.22
C GLU A 80 -39.89 8.45 1.83
N THR A 81 -40.42 9.49 1.17
CA THR A 81 -40.80 10.81 1.73
C THR A 81 -39.70 11.66 2.38
N GLY A 82 -39.02 12.46 1.55
CA GLY A 82 -39.08 13.92 1.72
C GLY A 82 -38.29 14.58 2.84
N LEU A 83 -37.01 14.23 3.04
CA LEU A 83 -36.05 15.16 3.67
C LEU A 83 -34.92 15.50 2.69
N PRO A 84 -34.79 16.77 2.27
CA PRO A 84 -33.68 17.18 1.42
C PRO A 84 -32.37 17.23 2.22
N GLY A 85 -31.33 16.57 1.71
CA GLY A 85 -29.94 16.96 1.99
C GLY A 85 -29.15 16.07 2.97
N SER A 86 -28.87 14.82 2.60
CA SER A 86 -27.63 14.21 3.10
C SER A 86 -26.45 14.70 2.26
N ALA A 87 -25.48 15.37 2.91
CA ALA A 87 -24.23 15.84 2.30
C ALA A 87 -23.52 14.81 1.37
N PRO A 88 -23.45 13.49 1.70
CA PRO A 88 -22.78 12.52 0.82
C PRO A 88 -23.44 12.35 -0.56
N SER A 89 -24.74 12.61 -0.67
CA SER A 89 -25.46 12.42 -1.94
C SER A 89 -25.22 13.55 -2.94
N HIS A 90 -25.10 14.78 -2.44
CA HIS A 90 -24.72 15.93 -3.26
C HIS A 90 -23.31 15.78 -3.83
N GLU A 91 -22.41 15.15 -3.07
CA GLU A 91 -21.05 14.91 -3.53
C GLU A 91 -20.99 13.88 -4.67
N LEU A 92 -21.78 12.80 -4.59
CA LEU A 92 -21.90 11.84 -5.69
C LEU A 92 -22.43 12.51 -6.96
N LEU A 93 -23.54 13.25 -6.85
CA LEU A 93 -24.15 13.95 -7.99
C LEU A 93 -23.18 14.96 -8.60
N ARG A 94 -22.46 15.72 -7.77
CA ARG A 94 -21.44 16.66 -8.23
C ARG A 94 -20.32 15.95 -8.99
N SER A 95 -19.81 14.84 -8.46
CA SER A 95 -18.76 14.03 -9.10
C SER A 95 -19.25 13.42 -10.42
N LEU A 96 -20.49 12.93 -10.46
CA LEU A 96 -21.11 12.36 -11.67
C LEU A 96 -21.26 13.42 -12.75
N ARG A 97 -21.79 14.59 -12.40
CA ARG A 97 -21.93 15.74 -13.31
C ARG A 97 -20.58 16.17 -13.88
N LEU A 98 -19.53 16.22 -13.06
CA LEU A 98 -18.19 16.58 -13.52
C LEU A 98 -17.63 15.53 -14.49
N ALA A 99 -17.75 14.25 -14.14
CA ALA A 99 -17.23 13.15 -14.95
C ALA A 99 -17.97 13.02 -16.31
N LEU A 100 -19.29 13.20 -16.31
CA LEU A 100 -20.10 13.23 -17.54
C LEU A 100 -19.69 14.40 -18.45
N ARG A 101 -19.54 15.61 -17.91
CA ARG A 101 -19.09 16.77 -18.69
C ARG A 101 -17.73 16.55 -19.33
N GLN A 102 -16.78 15.96 -18.60
CA GLN A 102 -15.44 15.65 -19.11
C GLN A 102 -15.49 14.61 -20.22
N ALA A 103 -16.24 13.51 -20.03
CA ALA A 103 -16.37 12.47 -21.03
C ALA A 103 -17.04 12.97 -22.31
N LEU A 104 -18.05 13.84 -22.18
CA LEU A 104 -18.77 14.41 -23.32
C LEU A 104 -17.96 15.46 -24.08
N ALA A 105 -17.22 16.31 -23.37
CA ALA A 105 -16.34 17.29 -24.01
C ALA A 105 -15.27 16.60 -24.88
N ALA A 106 -14.71 15.49 -24.39
CA ALA A 106 -13.73 14.71 -25.15
C ALA A 106 -14.27 14.15 -26.48
N GLU A 107 -15.53 13.72 -26.50
CA GLU A 107 -16.18 13.21 -27.72
C GLU A 107 -16.56 14.33 -28.69
N ILE A 108 -17.09 15.45 -28.17
CA ILE A 108 -17.47 16.61 -29.00
C ILE A 108 -16.23 17.20 -29.71
N ASP A 109 -15.09 17.24 -29.03
CA ASP A 109 -13.83 17.68 -29.63
C ASP A 109 -13.27 16.67 -30.65
N SER A 110 -13.60 15.38 -30.51
CA SER A 110 -13.16 14.32 -31.42
C SER A 110 -13.93 14.31 -32.74
N GLU A 111 -15.24 14.59 -32.72
CA GLU A 111 -16.05 14.70 -33.95
C GLU A 111 -15.66 15.92 -34.82
N GLY A 112 -15.00 16.92 -34.25
CA GLY A 112 -14.44 18.05 -34.99
C GLY A 112 -13.17 17.73 -35.80
N GLY A 113 -12.48 16.62 -35.50
CA GLY A 113 -11.19 16.27 -36.07
C GLY A 113 -11.20 15.27 -37.24
N GLU A 114 -12.25 14.47 -37.40
CA GLU A 114 -12.26 13.29 -38.28
C GLU A 114 -13.03 13.44 -39.61
N ARG A 115 -13.27 14.67 -40.08
CA ARG A 115 -13.72 14.87 -41.48
C ARG A 115 -12.53 14.91 -42.46
N SER A 116 -11.80 13.80 -42.59
CA SER A 116 -11.00 13.55 -43.80
C SER A 116 -10.65 12.07 -43.99
N ALA A 117 -11.01 11.56 -45.17
CA ALA A 117 -10.49 10.36 -45.85
C ALA A 117 -10.94 8.95 -45.39
N GLY A 118 -12.04 8.51 -46.00
CA GLY A 118 -12.21 7.25 -46.76
C GLY A 118 -11.24 6.07 -46.58
N ASP A 119 -11.83 4.96 -46.11
CA ASP A 119 -11.75 3.59 -46.63
C ASP A 119 -10.51 3.17 -47.44
N GLU A 120 -9.58 2.44 -46.80
CA GLU A 120 -8.95 1.22 -47.35
C GLU A 120 -8.14 0.48 -46.28
N THR A 121 -8.48 -0.79 -46.06
CA THR A 121 -7.81 -1.74 -45.15
C THR A 121 -6.43 -2.15 -45.66
N ILE A 122 -5.37 -1.56 -45.10
CA ILE A 122 -3.99 -2.07 -45.22
C ILE A 122 -3.36 -2.05 -43.82
N GLU A 123 -2.88 -3.20 -43.35
CA GLU A 123 -1.97 -3.33 -42.20
C GLU A 123 -0.68 -2.53 -42.49
N ALA A 124 -0.71 -1.23 -42.21
CA ALA A 124 0.46 -0.38 -42.27
C ALA A 124 1.23 -0.50 -40.96
N GLU A 125 2.54 -0.78 -41.07
CA GLU A 125 3.51 -0.62 -39.99
C GLU A 125 3.26 0.69 -39.25
N ARG A 126 2.83 0.56 -37.99
CA ARG A 126 2.58 1.68 -37.10
C ARG A 126 3.89 2.49 -36.99
N PRO A 127 3.89 3.79 -37.32
CA PRO A 127 5.10 4.60 -37.21
C PRO A 127 5.60 4.55 -35.76
N GLU A 128 6.90 4.26 -35.59
CA GLU A 128 7.51 4.17 -34.27
C GLU A 128 7.21 5.45 -33.47
N PRO A 129 6.56 5.35 -32.31
CA PRO A 129 6.31 6.52 -31.48
C PRO A 129 7.65 7.13 -31.09
N GLY A 130 7.77 8.44 -31.27
CA GLY A 130 8.97 9.18 -30.87
C GLY A 130 9.33 8.91 -29.40
N PRO A 131 10.60 9.14 -29.00
CA PRO A 131 11.08 8.83 -27.67
C PRO A 131 10.20 9.51 -26.61
N ARG A 132 9.39 8.72 -25.90
CA ARG A 132 8.58 9.20 -24.79
C ARG A 132 9.50 9.63 -23.66
N GLU A 133 9.20 10.78 -23.08
CA GLU A 133 9.87 11.27 -21.87
C GLU A 133 9.73 10.22 -20.76
N ILE A 134 10.88 9.80 -20.23
CA ILE A 134 10.96 8.89 -19.08
C ILE A 134 10.18 9.55 -17.95
N ARG A 135 9.11 8.90 -17.49
CA ARG A 135 8.27 9.43 -16.42
C ARG A 135 9.11 9.47 -15.14
N ALA A 136 9.25 10.67 -14.57
CA ALA A 136 9.93 10.88 -13.31
C ALA A 136 9.27 10.06 -12.18
N PRO A 137 10.04 9.62 -11.17
CA PRO A 137 9.48 8.95 -9.99
C PRO A 137 8.36 9.81 -9.39
N LEU A 138 7.32 9.15 -8.87
CA LEU A 138 6.20 9.85 -8.24
C LEU A 138 6.71 10.66 -7.04
N GLU A 139 6.42 11.95 -7.07
CA GLU A 139 6.79 12.88 -6.02
C GLU A 139 6.05 12.56 -4.71
N PRO A 140 6.73 12.52 -3.54
CA PRO A 140 6.11 12.24 -2.24
C PRO A 140 4.88 13.10 -1.95
N LEU A 141 4.90 14.37 -2.36
CA LEU A 141 3.79 15.29 -2.19
C LEU A 141 2.52 14.82 -2.91
N ALA A 142 2.65 14.26 -4.12
CA ALA A 142 1.52 13.77 -4.91
C ALA A 142 0.81 12.59 -4.21
N VAL A 143 1.60 11.68 -3.61
CA VAL A 143 1.08 10.56 -2.81
C VAL A 143 0.34 11.06 -1.58
N LEU A 144 0.90 12.03 -0.84
CA LEU A 144 0.22 12.60 0.32
C LEU A 144 -1.08 13.34 -0.06
N VAL A 145 -1.09 14.09 -1.17
CA VAL A 145 -2.30 14.75 -1.69
C VAL A 145 -3.37 13.73 -2.05
N SER A 146 -3.00 12.61 -2.67
CA SER A 146 -3.90 11.49 -2.91
C SER A 146 -4.50 10.95 -1.60
N TRP A 147 -3.68 10.79 -0.55
CA TRP A 147 -4.17 10.33 0.75
C TRP A 147 -5.09 11.35 1.44
N LEU A 148 -4.83 12.66 1.28
CA LEU A 148 -5.73 13.70 1.78
C LEU A 148 -7.09 13.62 1.11
N ARG A 149 -7.12 13.51 -0.22
CA ARG A 149 -8.35 13.38 -1.02
C ARG A 149 -9.16 12.13 -0.63
N ASN A 150 -8.49 11.07 -0.21
CA ASN A 150 -9.12 9.84 0.26
C ASN A 150 -9.43 9.83 1.77
N GLY A 151 -9.16 10.93 2.50
CA GLY A 151 -9.42 11.01 3.95
C GLY A 151 -8.50 10.14 4.80
N ARG A 152 -7.36 9.68 4.27
CA ARG A 152 -6.42 8.75 4.93
C ARG A 152 -5.14 9.40 5.45
N LEU A 153 -4.86 10.65 5.08
CA LEU A 153 -3.60 11.32 5.39
C LEU A 153 -3.26 11.29 6.89
N GLN A 154 -4.19 11.67 7.76
CA GLN A 154 -3.92 11.80 9.19
C GLN A 154 -3.58 10.44 9.84
N ALA A 155 -4.36 9.40 9.53
CA ALA A 155 -4.15 8.06 10.06
C ALA A 155 -2.80 7.49 9.62
N ARG A 156 -2.41 7.70 8.36
CA ARG A 156 -1.11 7.24 7.83
C ARG A 156 0.05 7.99 8.46
N LEU A 157 -0.03 9.32 8.54
CA LEU A 157 1.02 10.14 9.15
C LEU A 157 1.23 9.82 10.63
N SER A 158 0.20 9.39 11.36
CA SER A 158 0.39 8.93 12.75
C SER A 158 1.23 7.66 12.86
N SER A 159 1.17 6.78 11.86
CA SER A 159 1.95 5.53 11.82
C SER A 159 3.36 5.71 11.25
N PHE A 160 3.72 6.89 10.75
CA PHE A 160 5.09 7.14 10.28
C PHE A 160 6.07 7.22 11.46
N ALA A 161 7.22 6.57 11.27
CA ALA A 161 8.39 6.75 12.11
C ALA A 161 8.97 8.17 11.93
N PRO A 162 9.61 8.75 12.97
CA PRO A 162 10.21 10.08 12.89
C PRO A 162 11.17 10.25 11.72
N ASP A 163 12.02 9.25 11.44
CA ASP A 163 12.98 9.29 10.34
C ASP A 163 12.30 9.37 8.96
N ALA A 164 11.16 8.69 8.79
CA ALA A 164 10.38 8.76 7.57
C ALA A 164 9.71 10.14 7.41
N LEU A 165 9.14 10.69 8.50
CA LEU A 165 8.57 12.04 8.51
C LEU A 165 9.61 13.09 8.11
N SER A 166 10.81 13.00 8.69
CA SER A 166 11.93 13.91 8.37
C SER A 166 12.37 13.79 6.92
N ALA A 167 12.52 12.57 6.38
CA ALA A 167 12.91 12.36 4.98
C ALA A 167 11.87 12.94 4.00
N TRP A 168 10.58 12.67 4.22
CA TRP A 168 9.51 13.19 3.37
C TRP A 168 9.40 14.71 3.45
N HIS A 169 9.53 15.28 4.65
CA HIS A 169 9.53 16.73 4.85
C HIS A 169 10.72 17.38 4.14
N ALA A 170 11.93 16.86 4.33
CA ALA A 170 13.14 17.38 3.70
C ALA A 170 13.05 17.35 2.17
N HIS A 171 12.55 16.25 1.59
CA HIS A 171 12.36 16.13 0.14
C HIS A 171 11.38 17.16 -0.40
N ILE A 172 10.20 17.29 0.22
CA ILE A 172 9.19 18.28 -0.18
C ILE A 172 9.74 19.70 -0.04
N PHE A 173 10.50 19.97 1.01
CA PHE A 173 11.10 21.28 1.25
C PHE A 173 12.25 21.61 0.29
N ALA A 174 12.99 20.60 -0.19
CA ALA A 174 14.07 20.76 -1.16
C ALA A 174 13.58 21.00 -2.61
N THR A 175 12.28 20.84 -2.87
CA THR A 175 11.69 21.12 -4.19
C THR A 175 12.03 22.56 -4.62
N PRO A 176 12.52 22.81 -5.86
CA PRO A 176 12.94 24.15 -6.26
C PRO A 176 11.83 25.18 -6.15
N ILE A 177 12.19 26.39 -5.72
CA ILE A 177 11.29 27.54 -5.65
C ILE A 177 11.07 28.04 -7.09
N VAL A 178 9.81 28.05 -7.51
CA VAL A 178 9.40 28.55 -8.82
C VAL A 178 8.62 29.84 -8.62
N PRO A 179 8.95 30.94 -9.32
CA PRO A 179 8.20 32.17 -9.21
C PRO A 179 6.73 31.92 -9.62
N SER A 180 5.82 32.24 -8.71
CA SER A 180 4.38 32.03 -8.93
C SER A 180 3.81 33.04 -9.92
N ALA A 181 2.90 32.57 -10.77
CA ALA A 181 2.12 33.41 -11.68
C ALA A 181 1.10 34.31 -10.96
N ASN A 182 0.73 34.02 -9.70
CA ASN A 182 -0.27 34.78 -8.95
C ASN A 182 0.14 34.99 -7.47
N PRO A 183 0.95 36.03 -7.18
CA PRO A 183 1.44 36.30 -5.83
C PRO A 183 0.34 36.76 -4.85
N ALA A 184 -0.71 37.42 -5.34
CA ALA A 184 -1.81 37.91 -4.50
C ALA A 184 -2.63 36.76 -3.91
N ALA A 185 -3.00 35.77 -4.73
CA ALA A 185 -3.72 34.59 -4.25
C ALA A 185 -2.89 33.76 -3.26
N ILE A 186 -1.56 33.74 -3.43
CA ILE A 186 -0.63 33.10 -2.50
C ILE A 186 -0.58 33.82 -1.15
N ALA A 187 -0.57 35.15 -1.14
CA ALA A 187 -0.58 35.93 0.10
C ALA A 187 -1.88 35.68 0.90
N GLU A 188 -3.04 35.71 0.23
CA GLU A 188 -4.34 35.40 0.85
C GLU A 188 -4.39 33.98 1.43
N LEU A 189 -3.84 32.99 0.69
CA LEU A 189 -3.75 31.62 1.16
C LEU A 189 -2.83 31.49 2.40
N ALA A 190 -1.72 32.23 2.42
CA ALA A 190 -0.79 32.28 3.55
C ALA A 190 -1.44 32.86 4.81
N GLU A 191 -2.22 33.94 4.67
CA GLU A 191 -2.98 34.55 5.76
C GLU A 191 -4.03 33.58 6.33
N ARG A 192 -4.84 32.95 5.47
CA ARG A 192 -5.82 31.95 5.90
C ARG A 192 -5.19 30.75 6.59
N LEU A 193 -4.02 30.31 6.14
CA LEU A 193 -3.26 29.25 6.80
C LEU A 193 -2.80 29.70 8.19
N ALA A 194 -2.28 30.93 8.30
CA ALA A 194 -1.84 31.50 9.56
C ALA A 194 -2.99 31.56 10.58
N GLU A 195 -4.15 32.06 10.17
CA GLU A 195 -5.35 32.09 11.03
C GLU A 195 -5.74 30.69 11.51
N ARG A 196 -5.77 29.69 10.62
CA ARG A 196 -6.12 28.30 10.98
C ARG A 196 -5.11 27.66 11.93
N LEU A 197 -3.82 27.90 11.74
CA LEU A 197 -2.78 27.34 12.60
C LEU A 197 -2.76 28.02 13.98
N MET A 198 -2.95 29.34 14.05
CA MET A 198 -3.02 30.09 15.30
C MET A 198 -4.27 29.77 16.13
N ALA A 199 -5.36 29.33 15.49
CA ALA A 199 -6.56 28.86 16.20
C ALA A 199 -6.39 27.46 16.83
N ARG A 200 -5.32 26.73 16.50
CA ARG A 200 -5.07 25.39 17.03
C ARG A 200 -4.33 25.50 18.37
N PRO A 201 -4.63 24.66 19.38
CA PRO A 201 -3.87 24.66 20.62
C PRO A 201 -2.39 24.39 20.32
N PRO A 202 -1.46 25.10 20.99
CA PRO A 202 -0.03 24.92 20.76
C PRO A 202 0.35 23.47 21.02
N CYS A 203 1.09 22.87 20.07
CA CYS A 203 1.72 21.58 20.31
C CYS A 203 2.74 21.75 21.44
N THR A 204 2.81 20.77 22.35
CA THR A 204 3.85 20.75 23.38
C THR A 204 5.23 20.73 22.72
N GLU A 205 6.11 21.65 23.10
CA GLU A 205 7.41 21.97 22.44
C GLU A 205 8.37 20.77 22.24
N SER A 206 8.11 19.62 22.87
CA SER A 206 8.99 18.44 22.83
C SER A 206 8.63 17.38 21.78
N ASP A 207 7.53 17.50 21.02
CA ASP A 207 7.12 16.48 20.04
C ASP A 207 7.50 16.86 18.59
N VAL A 208 8.77 16.60 18.23
CA VAL A 208 9.29 16.81 16.86
C VAL A 208 8.45 16.06 15.81
N ALA A 209 8.02 14.84 16.11
CA ALA A 209 7.20 14.06 15.18
C ALA A 209 5.81 14.68 14.99
N GLY A 210 5.19 15.17 16.07
CA GLY A 210 3.95 15.94 16.03
C GLY A 210 4.07 17.18 15.15
N THR A 211 5.13 17.97 15.32
CA THR A 211 5.41 19.16 14.48
C THR A 211 5.60 18.78 13.02
N LEU A 212 6.39 17.76 12.72
CA LEU A 212 6.60 17.28 11.34
C LEU A 212 5.29 16.82 10.68
N ARG A 213 4.45 16.06 11.38
CA ARG A 213 3.12 15.65 10.88
C ARG A 213 2.24 16.85 10.57
N LEU A 214 2.24 17.85 11.44
CA LEU A 214 1.47 19.08 11.26
C LEU A 214 1.97 19.88 10.04
N ARG A 215 3.28 20.00 9.87
CA ARG A 215 3.91 20.65 8.71
C ARG A 215 3.58 19.93 7.41
N LEU A 216 3.74 18.61 7.36
CA LEU A 216 3.35 17.80 6.20
C LEU A 216 1.86 17.97 5.89
N HIS A 217 0.99 17.92 6.90
CA HIS A 217 -0.44 18.15 6.70
C HIS A 217 -0.74 19.55 6.11
N ALA A 218 -0.06 20.59 6.59
CA ALA A 218 -0.20 21.94 6.06
C ALA A 218 0.24 22.02 4.59
N PHE A 219 1.41 21.48 4.26
CA PHE A 219 1.92 21.43 2.89
C PHE A 219 0.96 20.73 1.94
N VAL A 220 0.44 19.58 2.35
CA VAL A 220 -0.48 18.78 1.54
C VAL A 220 -1.83 19.49 1.35
N ALA A 221 -2.34 20.14 2.39
CA ALA A 221 -3.58 20.92 2.30
C ALA A 221 -3.43 22.15 1.37
N LEU A 222 -2.29 22.83 1.44
CA LEU A 222 -1.95 23.93 0.53
C LEU A 222 -1.91 23.45 -0.92
N GLU A 223 -1.14 22.38 -1.18
CA GLU A 223 -0.99 21.84 -2.53
C GLU A 223 -2.32 21.30 -3.10
N ALA A 224 -3.15 20.67 -2.27
CA ALA A 224 -4.46 20.20 -2.69
C ALA A 224 -5.42 21.36 -3.02
N THR A 225 -5.25 22.53 -2.39
CA THR A 225 -6.07 23.73 -2.63
C THR A 225 -5.58 24.50 -3.86
N MET A 226 -4.26 24.63 -4.01
CA MET A 226 -3.62 25.37 -5.09
C MET A 226 -2.36 24.62 -5.54
N PRO A 227 -2.44 23.75 -6.56
CA PRO A 227 -1.29 23.01 -7.05
C PRO A 227 -0.13 23.93 -7.45
N GLY A 228 1.09 23.57 -7.09
CA GLY A 228 2.31 24.33 -7.32
C GLY A 228 2.57 25.47 -6.32
N CYS A 229 1.66 25.72 -5.36
CA CYS A 229 1.83 26.85 -4.43
C CYS A 229 3.02 26.68 -3.50
N LEU A 230 3.44 25.44 -3.20
CA LEU A 230 4.66 25.18 -2.43
C LEU A 230 5.93 25.58 -3.16
N GLY A 231 5.88 25.89 -4.46
CA GLY A 231 6.99 26.53 -5.17
C GLY A 231 7.26 27.97 -4.70
N SER A 232 6.36 28.60 -3.93
CA SER A 232 6.53 29.98 -3.45
C SER A 232 7.29 30.07 -2.14
N ALA A 233 8.31 30.94 -2.11
CA ALA A 233 9.08 31.27 -0.90
C ALA A 233 8.18 31.82 0.23
N VAL A 234 7.21 32.67 -0.10
CA VAL A 234 6.33 33.33 0.89
C VAL A 234 5.54 32.31 1.72
N LEU A 235 5.01 31.27 1.07
CA LEU A 235 4.27 30.22 1.78
C LEU A 235 5.20 29.35 2.63
N ARG A 236 6.38 29.00 2.12
CA ARG A 236 7.38 28.23 2.88
C ARG A 236 7.84 28.99 4.12
N ASP A 237 8.17 30.27 3.98
CA ASP A 237 8.59 31.13 5.08
C ASP A 237 7.46 31.33 6.10
N THR A 238 6.21 31.38 5.65
CA THR A 238 5.04 31.45 6.55
C THR A 238 4.89 30.16 7.35
N VAL A 239 5.00 28.99 6.71
CA VAL A 239 4.96 27.70 7.42
C VAL A 239 6.14 27.56 8.38
N GLU A 240 7.36 27.93 7.97
CA GLU A 240 8.54 27.88 8.83
C GLU A 240 8.39 28.76 10.07
N ARG A 241 7.86 29.97 9.91
CA ARG A 241 7.64 30.91 11.02
C ARG A 241 6.58 30.43 12.01
N LEU A 242 5.51 29.82 11.51
CA LEU A 242 4.37 29.38 12.33
C LEU A 242 4.60 28.01 12.96
N LEU A 243 5.35 27.14 12.30
CA LEU A 243 5.64 25.77 12.73
C LEU A 243 7.16 25.53 12.67
N PRO A 244 7.94 26.24 13.50
CA PRO A 244 9.39 26.11 13.46
C PRO A 244 9.82 24.68 13.79
N CYS A 245 10.77 24.15 13.03
CA CYS A 245 11.31 22.82 13.26
C CYS A 245 12.79 22.93 13.64
N HIS A 246 13.06 23.15 14.93
CA HIS A 246 14.39 23.55 15.41
C HIS A 246 15.45 22.44 15.46
N ASP A 247 15.11 21.19 15.17
CA ASP A 247 16.02 20.03 15.35
C ASP A 247 16.34 19.23 14.08
N ILE A 248 15.92 19.69 12.90
CA ILE A 248 16.41 19.09 11.66
C ILE A 248 17.73 19.80 11.35
N GLY A 249 18.78 19.44 12.10
CA GLY A 249 20.13 19.61 11.56
C GLY A 249 20.14 19.02 10.14
N PRO A 250 20.89 19.60 9.18
CA PRO A 250 20.98 19.00 7.85
C PRO A 250 21.25 17.51 8.04
N VAL A 251 20.44 16.66 7.41
CA VAL A 251 20.62 15.21 7.44
C VAL A 251 21.91 14.93 6.67
N THR A 252 23.05 15.25 7.29
CA THR A 252 24.31 14.63 6.97
C THR A 252 24.08 13.15 7.19
N ALA A 253 24.35 12.35 6.16
CA ALA A 253 24.27 10.90 6.22
C ALA A 253 24.77 10.41 7.60
N PRO A 254 24.05 9.49 8.27
CA PRO A 254 24.20 9.24 9.69
C PRO A 254 25.65 8.89 10.03
N SER A 255 26.34 9.81 10.69
CA SER A 255 27.63 9.55 11.31
C SER A 255 27.33 8.88 12.65
N ILE A 256 27.39 7.54 12.66
CA ILE A 256 27.17 6.73 13.86
C ILE A 256 28.41 6.89 14.74
N GLU A 257 28.29 7.63 15.84
CA GLU A 257 29.24 7.56 16.95
C GLU A 257 29.18 6.14 17.54
N ALA A 258 30.32 5.44 17.51
CA ALA A 258 30.45 4.13 18.13
C ALA A 258 30.28 4.26 19.65
N PRO A 259 29.56 3.34 20.32
CA PRO A 259 29.48 3.34 21.77
C PRO A 259 30.86 3.09 22.36
N THR A 260 31.37 4.08 23.11
CA THR A 260 32.61 3.98 23.87
C THR A 260 32.42 2.96 24.99
N VAL A 261 32.97 1.76 24.79
CA VAL A 261 33.12 0.77 25.86
C VAL A 261 34.24 1.25 26.80
N PRO A 262 34.02 1.33 28.12
CA PRO A 262 35.11 1.61 29.05
C PRO A 262 35.95 0.34 29.22
N THR A 263 37.12 0.32 28.58
CA THR A 263 38.10 -0.77 28.70
C THR A 263 38.83 -0.66 30.03
N ALA A 264 38.61 -1.64 30.91
CA ALA A 264 39.41 -1.83 32.12
C ALA A 264 40.82 -2.33 31.76
N VAL A 265 41.79 -1.79 32.49
CA VAL A 265 43.23 -2.03 32.37
C VAL A 265 43.59 -3.44 32.84
N VAL A 266 44.26 -4.23 31.98
CA VAL A 266 45.21 -5.29 32.39
C VAL A 266 46.38 -5.33 31.40
N ASP A 267 47.58 -5.22 31.96
CA ASP A 267 48.91 -5.21 31.34
C ASP A 267 49.38 -6.61 30.90
N ALA A 268 50.08 -6.72 29.76
CA ALA A 268 51.32 -7.51 29.57
C ALA A 268 51.75 -7.71 28.08
N ALA A 269 52.84 -7.01 27.71
CA ALA A 269 54.01 -7.44 26.91
C ALA A 269 53.92 -7.95 25.42
N ALA A 270 54.20 -7.02 24.48
CA ALA A 270 55.11 -7.04 23.28
C ALA A 270 55.01 -8.09 22.13
N PRO A 271 55.55 -7.86 20.88
CA PRO A 271 56.19 -6.68 20.24
C PRO A 271 55.52 -6.24 18.89
N PRO A 272 56.01 -5.20 18.15
CA PRO A 272 55.18 -4.36 17.29
C PRO A 272 55.14 -4.79 15.81
N GLN A 273 53.95 -4.71 15.19
CA GLN A 273 53.80 -4.59 13.75
C GLN A 273 53.28 -3.19 13.41
N ALA A 274 54.11 -2.45 12.68
CA ALA A 274 53.78 -1.15 12.13
C ALA A 274 52.68 -1.30 11.07
N ALA A 275 51.48 -0.80 11.37
CA ALA A 275 50.46 -0.51 10.37
C ALA A 275 50.17 0.99 10.39
N SER A 276 50.47 1.59 9.25
CA SER A 276 50.24 2.99 8.91
C SER A 276 48.76 3.35 9.14
N SER A 277 48.50 4.21 10.13
CA SER A 277 47.20 4.83 10.34
C SER A 277 47.02 5.96 9.33
N ALA A 278 46.44 5.65 8.18
CA ALA A 278 45.78 6.64 7.35
C ALA A 278 44.31 6.69 7.78
N ALA A 279 44.02 7.57 8.73
CA ALA A 279 42.66 7.96 9.11
C ALA A 279 42.02 8.73 7.96
N GLY A 280 41.40 7.99 7.04
CA GLY A 280 40.46 8.52 6.05
C GLY A 280 39.04 8.23 6.52
N ALA A 281 38.23 9.28 6.69
CA ALA A 281 36.80 9.20 6.93
C ALA A 281 36.13 8.36 5.83
N ALA A 282 35.87 7.08 6.13
CA ALA A 282 35.11 6.21 5.26
C ALA A 282 33.64 6.63 5.35
N SER A 283 33.23 7.53 4.46
CA SER A 283 31.83 7.69 4.08
C SER A 283 31.27 6.30 3.76
N LEU A 284 30.03 6.00 4.18
CA LEU A 284 29.29 4.85 3.67
C LEU A 284 29.54 4.80 2.15
N PRO A 285 29.96 3.66 1.57
CA PRO A 285 30.10 3.59 0.13
C PRO A 285 28.76 3.99 -0.44
N ALA A 286 28.71 5.14 -1.14
CA ALA A 286 27.54 5.54 -1.89
C ALA A 286 27.09 4.28 -2.64
N LEU A 287 25.85 3.84 -2.43
CA LEU A 287 25.26 2.73 -3.15
C LEU A 287 25.36 3.07 -4.64
N ARG A 288 26.48 2.70 -5.26
CA ARG A 288 26.73 2.83 -6.69
C ARG A 288 26.00 1.69 -7.33
N ILE A 289 24.67 1.77 -7.28
CA ILE A 289 23.79 0.85 -7.97
C ILE A 289 23.86 1.21 -9.44
N ALA A 290 24.89 0.68 -10.12
CA ALA A 290 24.99 0.72 -11.57
C ALA A 290 24.35 -0.56 -12.13
N HIS A 291 23.09 -0.85 -11.78
CA HIS A 291 22.38 -1.92 -12.45
C HIS A 291 21.85 -1.38 -13.79
N ARG A 292 22.21 -2.07 -14.88
CA ARG A 292 21.65 -1.76 -16.18
C ARG A 292 20.23 -2.32 -16.25
N THR A 293 19.26 -1.43 -16.40
CA THR A 293 17.90 -1.83 -16.77
C THR A 293 17.88 -2.26 -18.23
N LEU A 294 17.01 -3.22 -18.54
CA LEU A 294 16.78 -3.65 -19.92
C LEU A 294 16.11 -2.49 -20.69
N ARG A 295 16.90 -1.71 -21.44
CA ARG A 295 16.43 -0.60 -22.27
C ARG A 295 16.60 -0.90 -23.77
N GLY A 296 15.59 -0.51 -24.54
CA GLY A 296 15.68 -0.24 -25.99
C GLY A 296 15.69 -1.44 -26.94
N VAL A 297 15.97 -2.67 -26.50
CA VAL A 297 15.96 -3.85 -27.38
C VAL A 297 14.81 -4.79 -26.98
N PRO A 298 13.96 -5.21 -27.94
CA PRO A 298 12.99 -6.27 -27.69
C PRO A 298 13.70 -7.52 -27.17
N GLN A 299 13.33 -7.97 -25.97
CA GLN A 299 13.91 -9.17 -25.38
C GLN A 299 12.83 -10.18 -25.05
N GLU A 300 13.11 -11.43 -25.39
CA GLU A 300 12.31 -12.57 -24.96
C GLU A 300 13.11 -13.39 -23.95
N GLN A 301 12.50 -13.68 -22.80
CA GLN A 301 13.11 -14.47 -21.75
C GLN A 301 12.09 -15.43 -21.16
N ARG A 302 12.44 -16.71 -21.10
CA ARG A 302 11.66 -17.70 -20.34
C ARG A 302 11.79 -17.44 -18.84
N ILE A 303 10.67 -17.47 -18.15
CA ILE A 303 10.60 -17.36 -16.69
C ILE A 303 9.98 -18.64 -16.11
N ASP A 304 10.57 -19.15 -15.04
CA ASP A 304 10.13 -20.39 -14.41
C ASP A 304 8.91 -20.20 -13.51
N CYS A 305 8.68 -18.95 -13.07
CA CYS A 305 7.54 -18.58 -12.23
C CYS A 305 7.09 -17.14 -12.53
N ALA A 306 5.81 -16.98 -12.84
CA ALA A 306 5.15 -15.70 -13.13
C ALA A 306 4.49 -15.07 -11.88
N LEU A 307 4.45 -15.78 -10.75
CA LEU A 307 3.86 -15.30 -9.50
C LEU A 307 4.41 -13.94 -9.02
N PRO A 308 5.71 -13.60 -9.13
CA PRO A 308 6.20 -12.26 -8.79
C PRO A 308 5.48 -11.14 -9.53
N PHE A 309 5.17 -11.33 -10.81
CA PHE A 309 4.48 -10.35 -11.64
C PHE A 309 3.01 -10.24 -11.26
N LEU A 310 2.38 -11.37 -10.89
CA LEU A 310 0.98 -11.38 -10.42
C LEU A 310 0.80 -10.61 -9.10
N LEU A 311 1.84 -10.45 -8.27
CA LEU A 311 1.76 -9.62 -7.07
C LEU A 311 1.59 -8.13 -7.37
N LEU A 312 2.07 -7.66 -8.54
CA LEU A 312 2.09 -6.24 -8.87
C LEU A 312 0.69 -5.67 -9.07
N GLY A 313 -0.26 -6.47 -9.55
CA GLY A 313 -1.66 -6.05 -9.67
C GLY A 313 -2.29 -5.68 -8.32
N PRO A 314 -2.39 -6.62 -7.36
CA PRO A 314 -2.88 -6.32 -6.01
C PRO A 314 -2.14 -5.16 -5.33
N LEU A 315 -0.81 -5.10 -5.45
CA LEU A 315 -0.01 -4.02 -4.86
C LEU A 315 -0.26 -2.66 -5.51
N ALA A 316 -0.43 -2.61 -6.83
CA ALA A 316 -0.80 -1.38 -7.54
C ALA A 316 -2.19 -0.89 -7.12
N ARG A 317 -3.18 -1.80 -7.00
CA ARG A 317 -4.56 -1.45 -6.62
C ARG A 317 -4.65 -0.73 -5.27
N ILE A 318 -3.78 -1.10 -4.32
CA ILE A 318 -3.74 -0.46 -2.99
C ILE A 318 -2.83 0.77 -2.94
N GLY A 319 -2.15 1.12 -4.03
CA GLY A 319 -1.20 2.24 -4.10
C GLY A 319 0.17 1.95 -3.47
N PHE A 320 0.54 0.68 -3.32
CA PHE A 320 1.84 0.29 -2.75
C PHE A 320 3.00 0.70 -3.63
N LEU A 321 2.86 0.54 -4.96
CA LEU A 321 3.91 0.89 -5.91
C LEU A 321 4.18 2.41 -5.93
N ASP A 322 3.12 3.22 -5.93
CA ASP A 322 3.22 4.69 -5.83
C ASP A 322 3.90 5.12 -4.54
N THR A 323 3.52 4.50 -3.42
CA THR A 323 4.09 4.78 -2.10
C THR A 323 5.55 4.36 -2.04
N ALA A 324 5.92 3.23 -2.66
CA ALA A 324 7.31 2.78 -2.73
C ALA A 324 8.16 3.75 -3.55
N SER A 325 7.65 4.22 -4.69
CA SER A 325 8.30 5.27 -5.48
C SER A 325 8.55 6.52 -4.64
N ALA A 326 7.55 6.99 -3.90
CA ALA A 326 7.66 8.16 -3.03
C ALA A 326 8.66 7.95 -1.88
N VAL A 327 8.66 6.79 -1.21
CA VAL A 327 9.63 6.48 -0.15
C VAL A 327 11.06 6.54 -0.71
N PHE A 328 11.31 5.91 -1.87
CA PHE A 328 12.64 5.87 -2.46
C PHE A 328 13.08 7.25 -3.00
N ALA A 329 12.14 8.04 -3.53
CA ALA A 329 12.39 9.43 -3.89
C ALA A 329 12.79 10.27 -2.67
N ALA A 330 12.03 10.17 -1.56
CA ALA A 330 12.29 10.91 -0.32
C ALA A 330 13.64 10.59 0.33
N VAL A 331 14.16 9.38 0.11
CA VAL A 331 15.49 8.95 0.60
C VAL A 331 16.60 9.27 -0.42
N GLY A 332 16.26 9.74 -1.62
CA GLY A 332 17.21 10.03 -2.69
C GLY A 332 17.79 8.78 -3.36
N LEU A 333 17.04 7.68 -3.38
CA LEU A 333 17.44 6.38 -3.95
C LEU A 333 16.44 5.82 -5.00
N PRO A 334 15.84 6.61 -5.90
CA PRO A 334 14.85 6.08 -6.87
C PRO A 334 15.41 4.95 -7.75
N GLU A 335 16.71 5.02 -8.12
CA GLU A 335 17.39 4.01 -8.93
C GLU A 335 17.52 2.63 -8.24
N ALA A 336 17.22 2.54 -6.94
CA ALA A 336 17.25 1.30 -6.18
C ALA A 336 15.91 0.54 -6.18
N LEU A 337 14.83 1.11 -6.75
CA LEU A 337 13.52 0.46 -6.85
C LEU A 337 13.54 -0.94 -7.52
N PRO A 338 14.34 -1.21 -8.57
CA PRO A 338 14.48 -2.56 -9.11
C PRO A 338 14.91 -3.61 -8.08
N LEU A 339 15.72 -3.24 -7.08
CA LEU A 339 16.15 -4.15 -6.02
C LEU A 339 15.02 -4.47 -5.03
N LEU A 340 14.08 -3.55 -4.80
CA LEU A 340 12.85 -3.83 -4.06
C LEU A 340 12.00 -4.87 -4.80
N ALA A 341 11.90 -4.76 -6.14
CA ALA A 341 11.18 -5.73 -6.96
C ALA A 341 11.81 -7.13 -6.88
N VAL A 342 13.14 -7.22 -6.91
CA VAL A 342 13.89 -8.47 -6.71
C VAL A 342 13.62 -9.06 -5.32
N ALA A 343 13.66 -8.23 -4.27
CA ALA A 343 13.36 -8.66 -2.91
C ALA A 343 11.92 -9.21 -2.78
N LEU A 344 10.95 -8.52 -3.38
CA LEU A 344 9.56 -8.98 -3.43
C LEU A 344 9.42 -10.30 -4.20
N ALA A 345 10.11 -10.45 -5.33
CA ALA A 345 10.10 -11.68 -6.11
C ALA A 345 10.60 -12.87 -5.28
N TYR A 346 11.66 -12.70 -4.47
CA TYR A 346 12.16 -13.76 -3.60
C TYR A 346 11.15 -14.29 -2.58
N LYS A 347 10.12 -13.52 -2.19
CA LYS A 347 9.03 -14.02 -1.32
C LYS A 347 8.13 -15.03 -2.01
N THR A 348 8.16 -15.12 -3.34
CA THR A 348 7.30 -16.02 -4.13
C THR A 348 8.05 -17.19 -4.78
N MET A 349 9.37 -17.18 -4.71
CA MET A 349 10.22 -18.21 -5.29
C MET A 349 10.50 -19.34 -4.31
N ASP A 350 11.18 -20.37 -4.79
CA ASP A 350 11.69 -21.43 -3.91
C ASP A 350 12.62 -20.86 -2.82
N PRO A 351 12.56 -21.42 -1.60
CA PRO A 351 13.46 -21.07 -0.51
C PRO A 351 14.94 -21.21 -0.92
N PRO A 352 15.85 -20.35 -0.40
CA PRO A 352 17.27 -20.52 -0.61
C PRO A 352 17.75 -21.85 -0.04
N ALA A 353 18.61 -22.56 -0.79
CA ALA A 353 19.30 -23.73 -0.31
C ALA A 353 20.18 -23.35 0.91
N ARG A 354 20.19 -24.21 1.94
CA ARG A 354 20.94 -23.96 3.19
C ARG A 354 20.55 -22.63 3.88
N ALA A 355 19.34 -22.12 3.65
CA ALA A 355 18.80 -20.86 4.19
C ALA A 355 19.48 -19.56 3.72
N TRP A 356 20.43 -19.61 2.78
CA TRP A 356 21.06 -18.39 2.26
C TRP A 356 21.47 -18.46 0.78
N LEU A 357 21.66 -19.64 0.21
CA LEU A 357 22.13 -19.80 -1.17
C LEU A 357 20.97 -19.86 -2.15
N ARG A 358 20.80 -18.82 -2.97
CA ARG A 358 19.80 -18.80 -4.05
C ARG A 358 20.35 -19.46 -5.31
N LEU A 359 19.53 -20.30 -5.93
CA LEU A 359 19.89 -20.94 -7.20
C LEU A 359 19.99 -19.91 -8.33
N PRO A 360 20.86 -20.11 -9.33
CA PRO A 360 21.01 -19.18 -10.45
C PRO A 360 19.70 -18.89 -11.20
N ALA A 361 18.85 -19.90 -11.39
CA ALA A 361 17.53 -19.74 -12.02
C ALA A 361 16.63 -18.79 -11.22
N THR A 362 16.56 -18.97 -9.90
CA THR A 362 15.81 -18.09 -8.98
C THR A 362 16.31 -16.64 -9.05
N ARG A 363 17.63 -16.44 -9.03
CA ARG A 363 18.23 -15.10 -9.15
C ARG A 363 17.88 -14.45 -10.48
N LYS A 364 17.96 -15.19 -11.59
CA LYS A 364 17.62 -14.72 -12.93
C LYS A 364 16.13 -14.36 -13.07
N ALA A 365 15.24 -15.18 -12.51
CA ALA A 365 13.80 -14.91 -12.53
C ALA A 365 13.44 -13.68 -11.67
N ALA A 366 14.06 -13.53 -10.49
CA ALA A 366 13.87 -12.35 -9.66
C ALA A 366 14.40 -11.07 -10.33
N ALA A 367 15.56 -11.14 -10.99
CA ALA A 367 16.14 -10.04 -11.78
C ALA A 367 15.21 -9.57 -12.90
N ALA A 368 14.54 -10.52 -13.59
CA ALA A 368 13.55 -10.22 -14.61
C ALA A 368 12.37 -9.41 -14.06
N CYS A 369 11.92 -9.68 -12.83
CA CYS A 369 10.86 -8.91 -12.18
C CYS A 369 11.25 -7.45 -11.90
N GLY A 370 12.56 -7.18 -11.70
CA GLY A 370 13.12 -5.83 -11.58
C GLY A 370 13.60 -5.23 -12.91
N LEU A 371 13.40 -5.90 -14.05
CA LEU A 371 13.95 -5.54 -15.36
C LEU A 371 15.46 -5.28 -15.36
N LEU A 372 16.19 -6.02 -14.53
CA LEU A 372 17.65 -5.95 -14.44
C LEU A 372 18.27 -6.86 -15.50
N ALA A 373 19.29 -6.35 -16.21
CA ALA A 373 20.02 -7.11 -17.21
C ALA A 373 20.77 -8.33 -16.62
N GLU A 374 21.25 -8.18 -15.38
CA GLU A 374 21.97 -9.20 -14.65
C GLU A 374 21.41 -9.34 -13.23
N PRO A 375 21.45 -10.54 -12.62
CA PRO A 375 20.99 -10.71 -11.26
C PRO A 375 21.87 -9.95 -10.27
N PRO A 376 21.29 -9.15 -9.36
CA PRO A 376 22.06 -8.40 -8.37
C PRO A 376 22.75 -9.33 -7.37
N ASP A 377 23.81 -8.85 -6.73
CA ASP A 377 24.42 -9.56 -5.59
C ASP A 377 23.50 -9.44 -4.37
N ASP A 378 23.52 -10.45 -3.50
CA ASP A 378 22.79 -10.41 -2.24
C ASP A 378 23.29 -9.26 -1.36
N ASN A 379 24.56 -8.87 -1.50
CA ASN A 379 25.13 -7.69 -0.84
C ASN A 379 24.47 -6.37 -1.26
N ASP A 380 24.02 -6.24 -2.51
CA ASP A 380 23.33 -5.04 -2.99
C ASP A 380 21.97 -4.89 -2.29
N ILE A 381 21.26 -6.01 -2.11
CA ILE A 381 19.98 -6.06 -1.40
C ILE A 381 20.19 -5.79 0.10
N VAL A 382 21.25 -6.33 0.71
CA VAL A 382 21.63 -6.00 2.10
C VAL A 382 21.94 -4.52 2.25
N ALA A 383 22.69 -3.94 1.33
CA ALA A 383 23.05 -2.52 1.36
C ALA A 383 21.79 -1.65 1.21
N LEU A 384 20.89 -2.00 0.29
CA LEU A 384 19.58 -1.36 0.17
C LEU A 384 18.81 -1.45 1.49
N ALA A 385 18.64 -2.65 2.04
CA ALA A 385 17.87 -2.87 3.26
C ALA A 385 18.35 -1.97 4.40
N ARG A 386 19.67 -1.86 4.60
CA ARG A 386 20.27 -0.95 5.60
C ARG A 386 19.98 0.52 5.31
N ALA A 387 20.04 0.92 4.04
CA ALA A 387 19.84 2.31 3.63
C ALA A 387 18.41 2.80 3.85
N VAL A 388 17.41 1.93 3.64
CA VAL A 388 15.99 2.32 3.69
C VAL A 388 15.23 1.87 4.94
N SER A 389 15.82 1.00 5.79
CA SER A 389 15.10 0.36 6.92
C SER A 389 14.37 1.31 7.86
N ARG A 390 14.85 2.55 8.03
CA ARG A 390 14.25 3.54 8.93
C ARG A 390 13.12 4.35 8.27
N GLN A 391 12.96 4.22 6.96
CA GLN A 391 12.05 5.03 6.15
C GLN A 391 10.86 4.23 5.58
N LEU A 392 10.73 2.95 5.93
CA LEU A 392 9.69 2.05 5.39
C LEU A 392 8.31 2.17 6.05
N SER A 393 8.22 2.84 7.21
CA SER A 393 6.92 3.01 7.91
C SER A 393 5.75 3.54 7.05
N PRO A 394 5.93 4.35 5.98
CA PRO A 394 4.85 4.70 5.07
C PRO A 394 4.24 3.50 4.32
N LEU A 395 5.07 2.53 3.94
CA LEU A 395 4.63 1.30 3.27
C LEU A 395 3.91 0.39 4.26
N ASP A 396 4.45 0.24 5.47
CA ASP A 396 3.81 -0.54 6.54
C ASP A 396 2.44 0.05 6.91
N ALA A 397 2.36 1.38 7.07
CA ALA A 397 1.12 2.09 7.35
C ALA A 397 0.07 1.91 6.24
N LEU A 398 0.49 1.88 4.98
CA LEU A 398 -0.40 1.64 3.84
C LEU A 398 -1.00 0.23 3.89
N VAL A 399 -0.15 -0.78 4.10
CA VAL A 399 -0.58 -2.20 4.16
C VAL A 399 -1.49 -2.41 5.36
N GLU A 400 -1.11 -1.90 6.54
CA GLU A 400 -1.91 -1.92 7.75
C GLU A 400 -3.30 -1.32 7.51
N ASP A 401 -3.36 -0.08 7.00
CA ASP A 401 -4.64 0.59 6.70
C ASP A 401 -5.51 -0.24 5.76
N CYS A 402 -4.92 -0.77 4.68
CA CYS A 402 -5.67 -1.52 3.68
C CYS A 402 -6.28 -2.81 4.24
N LEU A 403 -5.57 -3.48 5.15
CA LEU A 403 -6.04 -4.70 5.80
C LEU A 403 -7.04 -4.40 6.90
N LEU A 404 -6.84 -3.34 7.68
CA LEU A 404 -7.83 -2.88 8.66
C LEU A 404 -9.15 -2.45 8.01
N ASP A 405 -9.09 -1.74 6.88
CA ASP A 405 -10.28 -1.42 6.07
C ASP A 405 -10.93 -2.66 5.45
N GLY A 406 -10.14 -3.72 5.30
CA GLY A 406 -10.56 -5.01 4.79
C GLY A 406 -11.27 -5.89 5.77
N HIS A 407 -10.86 -5.77 7.02
CA HIS A 407 -11.29 -6.62 8.09
C HIS A 407 -12.81 -6.67 8.19
N ARG A 408 -13.33 -7.89 8.32
CA ARG A 408 -14.77 -8.10 8.46
C ARG A 408 -15.18 -7.90 9.92
N PRO A 409 -16.06 -6.92 10.23
CA PRO A 409 -16.42 -6.66 11.61
C PRO A 409 -17.02 -7.87 12.33
N GLY A 410 -16.61 -8.10 13.56
CA GLY A 410 -17.00 -9.24 14.39
C GLY A 410 -16.22 -10.53 14.12
N THR A 411 -15.22 -10.50 13.24
CA THR A 411 -14.26 -11.60 13.11
C THR A 411 -13.08 -11.36 14.05
N PRO A 412 -12.58 -12.39 14.74
CA PRO A 412 -11.50 -12.19 15.68
C PRO A 412 -10.19 -11.84 14.96
N LEU A 413 -9.34 -11.07 15.63
CA LEU A 413 -7.94 -10.88 15.28
C LEU A 413 -7.07 -11.88 16.05
N LEU A 414 -5.89 -12.20 15.56
CA LEU A 414 -4.94 -13.09 16.25
C LEU A 414 -3.59 -12.40 16.41
N VAL A 415 -2.96 -12.54 17.58
CA VAL A 415 -1.59 -12.09 17.81
C VAL A 415 -0.68 -13.31 17.95
N THR A 416 0.34 -13.42 17.11
CA THR A 416 1.40 -14.43 17.25
C THR A 416 2.77 -13.76 17.46
N ARG A 417 3.80 -14.55 17.80
CA ARG A 417 5.17 -14.07 17.87
C ARG A 417 5.87 -14.23 16.51
N ALA A 418 6.58 -13.20 16.08
CA ALA A 418 7.47 -13.24 14.93
C ALA A 418 8.93 -13.03 15.39
N GLY A 419 9.86 -13.80 14.82
CA GLY A 419 11.30 -13.66 15.06
C GLY A 419 11.86 -14.55 16.20
N GLY A 420 13.20 -14.55 16.33
CA GLY A 420 13.91 -15.31 17.35
C GLY A 420 13.91 -14.64 18.73
N ALA A 421 14.38 -15.37 19.76
CA ALA A 421 14.32 -14.95 21.16
C ALA A 421 14.97 -13.58 21.48
N ALA A 422 15.91 -13.11 20.66
CA ALA A 422 16.61 -11.84 20.88
C ALA A 422 15.82 -10.60 20.41
N ASN A 423 14.89 -10.76 19.45
CA ASN A 423 14.09 -9.67 18.87
C ASN A 423 12.66 -10.18 18.62
N ALA A 424 11.90 -10.40 19.70
CA ALA A 424 10.52 -10.86 19.59
C ALA A 424 9.63 -9.70 19.11
N TYR A 425 9.16 -9.78 17.87
CA TYR A 425 8.09 -8.94 17.36
C TYR A 425 6.75 -9.64 17.60
N LEU A 426 5.69 -8.83 17.70
CA LEU A 426 4.33 -9.31 17.66
C LEU A 426 3.80 -9.13 16.23
N LEU A 427 3.10 -10.14 15.74
CA LEU A 427 2.46 -10.14 14.43
C LEU A 427 0.95 -10.23 14.63
N LEU A 428 0.23 -9.26 14.08
CA LEU A 428 -1.22 -9.20 14.09
C LEU A 428 -1.76 -9.80 12.79
N TRP A 429 -2.75 -10.67 12.92
CA TRP A 429 -3.42 -11.33 11.81
C TRP A 429 -4.92 -11.05 11.81
N ASP A 430 -5.48 -10.97 10.61
CA ASP A 430 -6.90 -11.26 10.42
C ASP A 430 -7.09 -12.78 10.39
N VAL A 431 -7.91 -13.32 11.31
CA VAL A 431 -8.16 -14.77 11.35
C VAL A 431 -8.96 -15.22 10.12
N GLU A 432 -9.74 -14.32 9.50
CA GLU A 432 -10.37 -14.57 8.22
C GLU A 432 -9.34 -14.33 7.10
N GLY A 433 -8.93 -15.38 6.41
CA GLY A 433 -7.96 -15.27 5.32
C GLY A 433 -6.48 -15.25 5.72
N LEU A 434 -6.17 -15.20 7.03
CA LEU A 434 -4.81 -15.16 7.58
C LEU A 434 -3.94 -14.07 6.95
N PHE A 435 -4.50 -12.87 6.83
CA PHE A 435 -3.78 -11.70 6.36
C PHE A 435 -2.86 -11.16 7.46
N PRO A 436 -1.55 -11.00 7.21
CA PRO A 436 -0.67 -10.37 8.18
C PRO A 436 -0.86 -8.85 8.13
N ILE A 437 -1.47 -8.28 9.17
CA ILE A 437 -1.83 -6.87 9.26
C ILE A 437 -0.61 -6.00 9.58
N ALA A 438 0.13 -6.37 10.62
CA ALA A 438 1.19 -5.54 11.17
C ALA A 438 2.23 -6.36 11.95
N ILE A 439 3.52 -6.02 11.82
CA ILE A 439 4.62 -6.62 12.61
C ILE A 439 5.35 -5.52 13.37
N MET A 440 5.25 -5.54 14.70
CA MET A 440 5.84 -4.50 15.55
C MET A 440 6.06 -4.99 16.97
N GLN A 441 6.85 -4.23 17.75
CA GLN A 441 7.08 -4.56 19.16
C GLN A 441 5.87 -4.23 20.04
N ASN A 442 5.07 -3.24 19.64
CA ASN A 442 3.90 -2.79 20.38
C ASN A 442 2.69 -2.65 19.44
N LEU A 443 1.77 -3.60 19.48
CA LEU A 443 0.54 -3.60 18.67
C LEU A 443 -0.57 -2.70 19.20
N LEU A 444 -0.39 -2.08 20.37
CA LEU A 444 -1.44 -1.31 21.03
C LEU A 444 -2.02 -0.19 20.15
N PRO A 445 -1.22 0.62 19.43
CA PRO A 445 -1.76 1.68 18.57
C PRO A 445 -2.67 1.14 17.47
N VAL A 446 -2.32 -0.01 16.89
CA VAL A 446 -3.10 -0.66 15.83
C VAL A 446 -4.39 -1.24 16.39
N LEU A 447 -4.32 -1.96 17.51
CA LEU A 447 -5.47 -2.56 18.16
C LEU A 447 -6.46 -1.52 18.72
N GLN A 448 -5.99 -0.35 19.12
CA GLN A 448 -6.85 0.77 19.53
C GLN A 448 -7.73 1.31 18.38
N ARG A 449 -7.37 1.07 17.11
CA ARG A 449 -8.23 1.36 15.96
C ARG A 449 -9.38 0.34 15.83
N MET A 450 -9.26 -0.79 16.54
CA MET A 450 -10.11 -1.99 16.45
C MET A 450 -10.66 -2.40 17.82
N LEU A 451 -10.93 -1.46 18.74
CA LEU A 451 -11.41 -1.76 20.12
C LEU A 451 -12.68 -2.63 20.17
N HIS A 452 -13.46 -2.60 19.09
CA HIS A 452 -14.69 -3.38 18.94
C HIS A 452 -14.47 -4.82 18.45
N GLU A 453 -13.23 -5.22 18.20
CA GLU A 453 -12.89 -6.59 17.81
C GLU A 453 -12.32 -7.40 18.97
N LEU A 454 -12.50 -8.71 18.86
CA LEU A 454 -11.98 -9.68 19.83
C LEU A 454 -10.59 -10.14 19.40
N VAL A 455 -9.62 -10.08 20.31
CA VAL A 455 -8.24 -10.50 20.04
C VAL A 455 -7.96 -11.89 20.62
N LEU A 456 -7.47 -12.80 19.81
CA LEU A 456 -7.01 -14.13 20.20
C LEU A 456 -5.53 -14.04 20.59
N ILE A 457 -5.20 -14.51 21.78
CA ILE A 457 -3.84 -14.44 22.33
C ILE A 457 -3.43 -15.83 22.81
N PRO A 458 -2.61 -16.56 22.04
CA PRO A 458 -2.10 -17.85 22.44
C PRO A 458 -1.09 -17.72 23.59
N VAL A 459 -0.96 -18.79 24.38
CA VAL A 459 -0.18 -18.83 25.64
C VAL A 459 1.29 -18.47 25.44
N ASP A 460 1.84 -18.74 24.27
CA ASP A 460 3.22 -18.42 23.92
C ASP A 460 3.46 -16.90 23.83
N VAL A 461 2.44 -16.11 23.48
CA VAL A 461 2.46 -14.64 23.40
C VAL A 461 1.92 -13.98 24.66
N ALA A 462 1.08 -14.67 25.42
CA ALA A 462 0.32 -14.21 26.57
C ALA A 462 1.19 -13.87 27.82
N THR A 463 2.19 -13.00 27.67
CA THR A 463 3.00 -12.53 28.80
C THR A 463 2.17 -11.59 29.70
N PRO A 464 2.47 -11.50 31.00
CA PRO A 464 1.77 -10.58 31.90
C PRO A 464 1.80 -9.12 31.43
N SER A 465 2.93 -8.68 30.83
CA SER A 465 3.06 -7.32 30.30
C SER A 465 2.15 -7.06 29.10
N VAL A 466 2.05 -8.02 28.17
CA VAL A 466 1.17 -7.91 27.00
C VAL A 466 -0.29 -7.90 27.45
N LEU A 467 -0.71 -8.87 28.26
CA LEU A 467 -2.11 -8.96 28.70
C LEU A 467 -2.53 -7.76 29.56
N HIS A 468 -1.64 -7.27 30.45
CA HIS A 468 -1.92 -6.07 31.24
C HIS A 468 -2.04 -4.81 30.36
N ALA A 469 -1.20 -4.66 29.34
CA ALA A 469 -1.28 -3.53 28.42
C ALA A 469 -2.60 -3.55 27.61
N LEU A 470 -3.04 -4.72 27.16
CA LEU A 470 -4.30 -4.87 26.45
C LEU A 470 -5.51 -4.59 27.36
N ASP A 471 -5.50 -5.12 28.59
CA ASP A 471 -6.55 -4.87 29.57
C ASP A 471 -6.64 -3.38 29.95
N ALA A 472 -5.50 -2.74 30.23
CA ALA A 472 -5.43 -1.30 30.53
C ALA A 472 -5.93 -0.42 29.37
N ALA A 473 -5.75 -0.87 28.13
CA ALA A 473 -6.27 -0.20 26.94
C ALA A 473 -7.72 -0.59 26.58
N SER A 474 -8.39 -1.38 27.43
CA SER A 474 -9.74 -1.88 27.19
C SER A 474 -9.89 -2.70 25.89
N ILE A 475 -8.80 -3.35 25.45
CA ILE A 475 -8.84 -4.28 24.33
C ILE A 475 -9.34 -5.63 24.84
N ARG A 476 -10.35 -6.17 24.15
CA ARG A 476 -11.03 -7.40 24.56
C ARG A 476 -10.32 -8.59 23.94
N PHE A 477 -10.02 -9.60 24.75
CA PHE A 477 -9.27 -10.76 24.27
C PHE A 477 -9.77 -12.10 24.82
N VAL A 478 -9.42 -13.19 24.14
CA VAL A 478 -9.51 -14.57 24.60
C VAL A 478 -8.12 -15.21 24.56
N THR A 479 -7.74 -15.87 25.64
CA THR A 479 -6.44 -16.55 25.77
C THR A 479 -6.58 -17.91 26.44
N ASP A 480 -5.69 -18.85 26.13
CA ASP A 480 -5.50 -20.12 26.83
C ASP A 480 -4.50 -20.00 28.00
N ALA A 481 -3.91 -18.83 28.22
CA ALA A 481 -3.12 -18.55 29.41
C ALA A 481 -4.01 -18.29 30.64
N PRO A 482 -3.76 -18.94 31.79
CA PRO A 482 -4.51 -18.66 33.01
C PRO A 482 -4.22 -17.23 33.53
N PRO A 483 -5.18 -16.58 34.21
CA PRO A 483 -4.94 -15.32 34.89
C PRO A 483 -3.84 -15.47 35.94
N CYS A 484 -3.05 -14.42 36.10
CA CYS A 484 -2.05 -14.33 37.15
C CYS A 484 -2.69 -13.77 38.44
N ARG A 485 -1.90 -13.11 39.29
CA ARG A 485 -2.39 -12.53 40.54
C ARG A 485 -2.90 -11.11 40.29
N GLY A 486 -4.21 -10.91 40.44
CA GLY A 486 -4.84 -9.58 40.50
C GLY A 486 -5.75 -9.27 39.31
N GLU A 487 -5.70 -10.07 38.26
CA GLU A 487 -6.57 -9.94 37.10
C GLU A 487 -7.98 -10.46 37.39
N ARG A 488 -8.99 -9.75 36.87
CA ARG A 488 -10.42 -10.10 37.05
C ARG A 488 -11.00 -10.87 35.86
N TRP A 489 -10.16 -11.63 35.17
CA TRP A 489 -10.57 -12.36 33.98
C TRP A 489 -11.49 -13.52 34.36
N ARG A 490 -12.51 -13.73 33.52
CA ARG A 490 -13.45 -14.83 33.70
C ARG A 490 -13.09 -15.99 32.79
N ARG A 491 -13.41 -17.19 33.25
CA ARG A 491 -13.27 -18.41 32.45
C ARG A 491 -14.35 -18.44 31.38
N VAL A 492 -13.97 -18.84 30.17
CA VAL A 492 -14.88 -19.13 29.05
C VAL A 492 -15.15 -20.63 29.02
N ALA A 493 -16.41 -21.02 28.86
CA ALA A 493 -16.81 -22.42 28.80
C ALA A 493 -16.21 -23.16 27.58
N GLY A 494 -15.36 -24.14 27.84
CA GLY A 494 -14.79 -25.06 26.83
C GLY A 494 -15.34 -26.48 26.94
N LYS A 495 -15.07 -27.32 25.93
CA LYS A 495 -15.43 -28.74 25.99
C LYS A 495 -14.32 -29.53 26.70
N GLY A 496 -14.67 -30.29 27.73
CA GLY A 496 -13.73 -31.17 28.43
C GLY A 496 -12.64 -30.42 29.19
N ARG A 497 -11.38 -30.55 28.73
CA ARG A 497 -10.18 -29.96 29.38
C ARG A 497 -9.80 -28.58 28.82
N GLU A 498 -10.50 -28.09 27.80
CA GLU A 498 -10.28 -26.77 27.25
C GLU A 498 -10.62 -25.69 28.29
N CYS A 499 -9.66 -24.82 28.56
CA CYS A 499 -9.80 -23.70 29.47
C CYS A 499 -9.31 -22.43 28.77
N TRP A 500 -10.22 -21.53 28.47
CA TRP A 500 -9.87 -20.19 28.00
C TRP A 500 -10.31 -19.14 29.01
N TRP A 501 -9.70 -17.97 28.92
CA TRP A 501 -9.89 -16.84 29.80
C TRP A 501 -10.10 -15.58 28.97
N THR A 502 -10.92 -14.67 29.49
CA THR A 502 -11.23 -13.41 28.81
C THR A 502 -11.41 -12.27 29.81
N ASN A 503 -11.04 -11.06 29.40
CA ASN A 503 -11.42 -9.83 30.07
C ASN A 503 -12.76 -9.26 29.55
N ASP A 504 -13.35 -9.85 28.51
CA ASP A 504 -14.60 -9.38 27.91
C ASP A 504 -15.81 -9.76 28.80
N THR A 505 -16.55 -8.74 29.24
CA THR A 505 -17.77 -8.85 30.04
C THR A 505 -19.06 -8.60 29.25
N LEU A 506 -18.95 -8.24 27.96
CA LEU A 506 -20.04 -7.78 27.10
C LEU A 506 -20.47 -8.83 26.09
N MET A 507 -19.54 -9.59 25.53
CA MET A 507 -19.82 -10.61 24.51
C MET A 507 -20.51 -11.83 25.10
N ALA A 508 -21.45 -12.37 24.31
CA ALA A 508 -22.15 -13.61 24.64
C ALA A 508 -21.17 -14.79 24.78
N GLU A 509 -21.42 -15.64 25.78
CA GLU A 509 -20.57 -16.79 26.12
C GLU A 509 -20.34 -17.72 24.92
N GLU A 510 -21.37 -17.95 24.09
CA GLU A 510 -21.28 -18.81 22.92
C GLU A 510 -20.27 -18.30 21.87
N ARG A 511 -20.21 -16.97 21.68
CA ARG A 511 -19.25 -16.35 20.75
C ARG A 511 -17.83 -16.43 21.28
N LEU A 512 -17.63 -16.19 22.58
CA LEU A 512 -16.34 -16.32 23.23
C LEU A 512 -15.84 -17.77 23.18
N ALA A 513 -16.72 -18.74 23.43
CA ALA A 513 -16.40 -20.15 23.32
C ALA A 513 -16.08 -20.56 21.86
N ALA A 514 -16.78 -19.99 20.88
CA ALA A 514 -16.47 -20.20 19.45
C ALA A 514 -15.11 -19.61 19.07
N ALA A 515 -14.78 -18.43 19.57
CA ALA A 515 -13.48 -17.79 19.38
C ALA A 515 -12.34 -18.61 20.02
N GLY A 516 -12.54 -19.07 21.26
CA GLY A 516 -11.58 -19.93 21.97
C GLY A 516 -11.30 -21.25 21.23
N ARG A 517 -12.32 -21.89 20.65
CA ARG A 517 -12.13 -23.10 19.83
C ARG A 517 -11.27 -22.89 18.59
N ARG A 518 -11.28 -21.68 18.02
CA ARG A 518 -10.48 -21.33 16.85
C ARG A 518 -9.03 -20.97 17.20
N LEU A 519 -8.73 -20.68 18.47
CA LEU A 519 -7.42 -20.17 18.89
C LEU A 519 -6.27 -21.07 18.43
N ALA A 520 -6.30 -22.36 18.76
CA ALA A 520 -5.21 -23.28 18.43
C ALA A 520 -5.00 -23.46 16.93
N GLU A 521 -6.08 -23.73 16.17
CA GLU A 521 -6.03 -23.89 14.71
C GLU A 521 -5.55 -22.61 14.01
N ALA A 522 -6.06 -21.46 14.42
CA ALA A 522 -5.64 -20.17 13.86
C ALA A 522 -4.16 -19.89 14.13
N THR A 523 -3.67 -20.20 15.33
CA THR A 523 -2.24 -20.08 15.67
C THR A 523 -1.38 -21.00 14.80
N GLU A 524 -1.75 -22.28 14.66
CA GLU A 524 -0.98 -23.22 13.82
C GLU A 524 -0.89 -22.76 12.36
N LEU A 525 -2.00 -22.29 11.79
CA LEU A 525 -2.02 -21.82 10.40
C LEU A 525 -1.27 -20.48 10.23
N ALA A 526 -1.35 -19.59 11.21
CA ALA A 526 -0.60 -18.33 11.23
C ALA A 526 0.91 -18.59 11.32
N ASP A 527 1.34 -19.50 12.20
CA ASP A 527 2.73 -19.90 12.34
C ASP A 527 3.26 -20.57 11.07
N ALA A 528 2.47 -21.46 10.44
CA ALA A 528 2.82 -22.04 9.15
C ALA A 528 2.95 -20.98 8.05
N SER A 529 2.07 -19.96 8.05
CA SER A 529 2.12 -18.86 7.09
C SER A 529 3.35 -17.97 7.29
N TRP A 530 3.68 -17.62 8.53
CA TRP A 530 4.89 -16.89 8.86
C TRP A 530 6.16 -17.69 8.56
N GLN A 531 6.16 -18.99 8.84
CA GLN A 531 7.26 -19.88 8.52
C GLN A 531 7.53 -19.88 7.01
N ALA A 532 6.50 -20.01 6.18
CA ALA A 532 6.63 -20.04 4.73
C ALA A 532 7.14 -18.71 4.14
N LEU A 533 6.64 -17.57 4.61
CA LEU A 533 6.95 -16.26 4.00
C LEU A 533 8.08 -15.50 4.70
N GLY A 534 8.06 -15.46 6.03
CA GLY A 534 9.01 -14.71 6.85
C GLY A 534 10.32 -15.47 7.09
N VAL A 535 10.25 -16.79 7.34
CA VAL A 535 11.43 -17.57 7.76
C VAL A 535 12.10 -18.29 6.58
N GLU A 536 11.33 -19.05 5.80
CA GLU A 536 11.88 -19.85 4.70
C GLU A 536 12.32 -19.01 3.51
N ARG A 537 11.72 -17.82 3.30
CA ARG A 537 11.97 -16.97 2.12
C ARG A 537 12.43 -15.58 2.52
N PRO A 538 13.59 -15.42 3.20
CA PRO A 538 14.08 -14.09 3.53
C PRO A 538 14.39 -13.32 2.23
N SER A 539 13.97 -12.07 2.16
CA SER A 539 14.35 -11.13 1.09
C SER A 539 15.84 -10.81 1.17
N VAL A 540 16.37 -10.71 2.39
CA VAL A 540 17.77 -10.40 2.69
C VAL A 540 18.40 -11.59 3.40
N PRO A 541 19.21 -12.42 2.72
CA PRO A 541 19.88 -13.55 3.36
C PRO A 541 20.77 -13.07 4.50
N ARG A 542 20.80 -13.82 5.61
CA ARG A 542 21.66 -13.54 6.79
C ARG A 542 21.30 -12.28 7.61
N GLN A 543 20.28 -11.52 7.22
CA GLN A 543 19.67 -10.43 8.01
C GLN A 543 18.15 -10.61 8.11
N ALA A 544 17.71 -11.86 8.27
CA ALA A 544 16.29 -12.18 8.40
C ALA A 544 15.65 -11.41 9.56
N GLY A 545 14.45 -10.88 9.34
CA GLY A 545 13.71 -10.14 10.35
C GLY A 545 14.14 -8.68 10.55
N ASP A 546 14.93 -8.10 9.65
CA ASP A 546 15.13 -6.64 9.60
C ASP A 546 13.84 -5.91 9.14
N ALA A 547 13.81 -4.57 9.26
CA ALA A 547 12.61 -3.80 8.90
C ALA A 547 12.23 -3.95 7.42
N PHE A 548 13.22 -4.11 6.55
CA PHE A 548 13.00 -4.27 5.12
C PHE A 548 12.36 -5.60 4.77
N ASP A 549 12.89 -6.70 5.29
CA ASP A 549 12.34 -8.04 5.09
C ASP A 549 10.93 -8.14 5.66
N ARG A 550 10.64 -7.52 6.81
CA ARG A 550 9.28 -7.46 7.36
C ARG A 550 8.31 -6.71 6.45
N CYS A 551 8.68 -5.51 5.98
CA CYS A 551 7.87 -4.72 5.06
C CYS A 551 7.55 -5.49 3.76
N VAL A 552 8.58 -6.11 3.17
CA VAL A 552 8.41 -6.93 1.95
C VAL A 552 7.57 -8.19 2.23
N THR A 553 7.70 -8.79 3.41
CA THR A 553 6.87 -9.93 3.83
C THR A 553 5.40 -9.55 3.99
N LEU A 554 5.11 -8.38 4.58
CA LEU A 554 3.74 -7.86 4.70
C LEU A 554 3.13 -7.60 3.33
N ALA A 555 3.87 -6.95 2.43
CA ALA A 555 3.43 -6.70 1.06
C ALA A 555 3.15 -7.99 0.29
N ALA A 556 4.06 -8.97 0.35
CA ALA A 556 3.87 -10.27 -0.29
C ALA A 556 2.71 -11.06 0.34
N GLY A 557 2.59 -11.04 1.67
CA GLY A 557 1.50 -11.68 2.41
C GLY A 557 0.14 -11.12 2.02
N LEU A 558 0.01 -9.79 1.93
CA LEU A 558 -1.20 -9.14 1.44
C LEU A 558 -1.52 -9.57 0.00
N ALA A 559 -0.56 -9.48 -0.92
CA ALA A 559 -0.81 -9.75 -2.34
C ALA A 559 -1.14 -11.23 -2.61
N LEU A 560 -0.41 -12.17 -1.98
CA LEU A 560 -0.69 -13.60 -2.05
C LEU A 560 -2.03 -13.95 -1.39
N GLY A 561 -2.32 -13.33 -0.24
CA GLY A 561 -3.61 -13.48 0.42
C GLY A 561 -4.75 -12.95 -0.46
N SER A 562 -4.57 -11.83 -1.17
CA SER A 562 -5.58 -11.31 -2.13
C SER A 562 -5.88 -12.31 -3.23
N ILE A 563 -4.84 -12.92 -3.81
CA ILE A 563 -5.00 -13.95 -4.83
C ILE A 563 -5.72 -15.17 -4.24
N ALA A 564 -5.31 -15.62 -3.06
CA ALA A 564 -5.92 -16.78 -2.43
C ALA A 564 -7.40 -16.55 -2.11
N TRP A 565 -7.69 -15.39 -1.51
CA TRP A 565 -9.02 -14.97 -1.13
C TRP A 565 -9.95 -14.93 -2.34
N GLU A 566 -9.65 -14.11 -3.35
CA GLU A 566 -10.54 -13.92 -4.50
C GLU A 566 -10.81 -15.22 -5.28
N LEU A 567 -9.84 -16.13 -5.35
CA LEU A 567 -9.99 -17.35 -6.13
C LEU A 567 -10.68 -18.51 -5.39
N TRP A 568 -10.56 -18.57 -4.06
CA TRP A 568 -10.89 -19.80 -3.31
C TRP A 568 -11.62 -19.62 -1.97
N TRP A 569 -11.89 -18.38 -1.51
CA TRP A 569 -12.48 -18.14 -0.19
C TRP A 569 -13.84 -18.84 0.03
N ASP A 570 -14.58 -19.09 -1.06
CA ASP A 570 -15.90 -19.74 -1.04
C ASP A 570 -15.82 -21.27 -0.84
N ARG A 571 -14.64 -21.87 -1.03
CA ARG A 571 -14.45 -23.33 -1.12
C ARG A 571 -13.57 -23.90 -0.02
N GLU A 572 -12.57 -23.16 0.43
CA GLU A 572 -11.59 -23.64 1.39
C GLU A 572 -10.99 -22.49 2.22
N PRO A 573 -10.39 -22.78 3.38
CA PRO A 573 -9.64 -21.78 4.14
C PRO A 573 -8.52 -21.18 3.29
N THR A 574 -8.58 -19.87 3.09
CA THR A 574 -7.57 -19.13 2.33
C THR A 574 -6.50 -18.61 3.25
N ALA A 575 -5.24 -18.83 2.87
CA ALA A 575 -4.07 -18.24 3.51
C ALA A 575 -3.06 -17.89 2.42
N PRO A 576 -2.16 -16.90 2.63
CA PRO A 576 -1.16 -16.52 1.63
C PRO A 576 -0.34 -17.70 1.04
N PRO A 577 0.07 -18.73 1.82
CA PRO A 577 0.78 -19.89 1.26
C PRO A 577 -0.03 -20.73 0.25
N LEU A 578 -1.36 -20.63 0.24
CA LEU A 578 -2.20 -21.36 -0.72
C LEU A 578 -1.93 -20.91 -2.15
N ALA A 579 -1.90 -19.59 -2.38
CA ALA A 579 -1.57 -19.00 -3.70
C ALA A 579 -0.13 -19.35 -4.10
N LEU A 580 0.80 -19.26 -3.16
CA LEU A 580 2.19 -19.64 -3.36
C LEU A 580 2.31 -21.08 -3.87
N ASN A 581 1.67 -22.04 -3.20
CA ASN A 581 1.75 -23.44 -3.56
C ASN A 581 1.08 -23.77 -4.90
N ARG A 582 -0.03 -23.11 -5.25
CA ARG A 582 -0.78 -23.37 -6.49
C ARG A 582 -0.18 -22.73 -7.74
N PHE A 583 0.57 -21.66 -7.58
CA PHE A 583 1.18 -20.92 -8.68
C PHE A 583 2.71 -21.01 -8.73
N ARG A 584 3.36 -21.79 -7.84
CA ARG A 584 4.83 -21.95 -7.82
C ARG A 584 5.43 -22.41 -9.15
N ASP A 585 4.69 -23.23 -9.90
CA ASP A 585 5.09 -23.82 -11.19
C ASP A 585 4.44 -23.12 -12.38
N LEU A 586 3.78 -21.98 -12.16
CA LEU A 586 3.20 -21.18 -13.25
C LEU A 586 4.31 -20.41 -13.97
N GLY A 587 5.05 -21.09 -14.84
CA GLY A 587 6.04 -20.47 -15.72
C GLY A 587 5.41 -19.69 -16.89
N GLY A 588 6.25 -19.04 -17.69
CA GLY A 588 5.81 -18.28 -18.85
C GLY A 588 6.95 -17.74 -19.71
N LEU A 589 6.59 -16.94 -20.71
CA LEU A 589 7.54 -16.19 -21.53
C LEU A 589 7.36 -14.68 -21.27
N MET A 590 8.42 -14.00 -20.87
CA MET A 590 8.45 -12.55 -20.73
C MET A 590 8.94 -11.92 -22.03
N ARG A 591 8.18 -10.96 -22.57
CA ARG A 591 8.56 -10.11 -23.68
C ARG A 591 8.65 -8.67 -23.21
N VAL A 592 9.82 -8.07 -23.34
CA VAL A 592 10.02 -6.65 -22.99
C VAL A 592 10.15 -5.89 -24.29
N ASN A 593 9.33 -4.84 -24.48
CA ASN A 593 9.48 -3.88 -25.56
C ASN A 593 9.54 -2.46 -25.00
N ALA A 594 9.51 -1.44 -25.87
CA ALA A 594 9.62 -0.04 -25.46
C ALA A 594 8.42 0.44 -24.61
N GLU A 595 7.23 -0.14 -24.79
CA GLU A 595 5.98 0.34 -24.18
C GLU A 595 5.43 -0.57 -23.09
N SER A 596 5.85 -1.83 -23.07
CA SER A 596 5.24 -2.87 -22.24
C SER A 596 6.21 -3.97 -21.85
N VAL A 597 5.90 -4.61 -20.73
CA VAL A 597 6.42 -5.89 -20.29
C VAL A 597 5.27 -6.87 -20.37
N ARG A 598 5.31 -7.80 -21.33
CA ARG A 598 4.23 -8.76 -21.56
C ARG A 598 4.62 -10.13 -21.03
N ILE A 599 3.79 -10.69 -20.16
CA ILE A 599 3.93 -12.05 -19.64
C ILE A 599 2.95 -12.96 -20.37
N LEU A 600 3.48 -13.91 -21.12
CA LEU A 600 2.75 -14.95 -21.83
C LEU A 600 2.63 -16.17 -20.92
N LEU A 601 1.40 -16.47 -20.51
CA LEU A 601 1.08 -17.55 -19.59
C LEU A 601 0.50 -18.76 -20.33
N PRO A 602 0.79 -20.00 -19.89
CA PRO A 602 0.21 -21.18 -20.50
C PRO A 602 -1.31 -21.19 -20.32
N LEU A 603 -2.03 -21.51 -21.41
CA LEU A 603 -3.48 -21.70 -21.36
C LEU A 603 -3.87 -22.88 -20.46
N GLY A 604 -4.94 -22.69 -19.69
CA GLY A 604 -5.47 -23.72 -18.81
C GLY A 604 -6.34 -23.12 -17.71
N ARG A 605 -6.80 -23.98 -16.80
CA ARG A 605 -7.69 -23.57 -15.69
C ARG A 605 -7.12 -22.40 -14.88
N ARG A 606 -5.83 -22.48 -14.54
CA ARG A 606 -5.12 -21.42 -13.80
C ARG A 606 -5.14 -20.07 -14.51
N PHE A 607 -4.99 -20.05 -15.84
CA PHE A 607 -5.07 -18.83 -16.63
C PHE A 607 -6.48 -18.24 -16.60
N PHE A 608 -7.52 -19.06 -16.80
CA PHE A 608 -8.90 -18.60 -16.77
C PHE A 608 -9.31 -18.10 -15.39
N ASP A 609 -8.96 -18.82 -14.32
CA ASP A 609 -9.21 -18.39 -12.95
C ASP A 609 -8.60 -17.00 -12.68
N LEU A 610 -7.34 -16.77 -13.07
CA LEU A 610 -6.67 -15.47 -12.91
C LEU A 610 -7.32 -14.37 -13.78
N ARG A 611 -7.66 -14.68 -15.03
CA ARG A 611 -8.28 -13.72 -15.96
C ARG A 611 -9.66 -13.29 -15.48
N ASP A 612 -10.50 -14.25 -15.11
CA ASP A 612 -11.90 -14.01 -14.77
C ASP A 612 -12.04 -13.21 -13.45
N HIS A 613 -11.00 -13.23 -12.60
CA HIS A 613 -10.91 -12.41 -11.39
C HIS A 613 -10.03 -11.16 -11.55
N GLY A 614 -9.64 -10.79 -12.78
CA GLY A 614 -8.92 -9.55 -13.09
C GLY A 614 -7.48 -9.48 -12.55
N PHE A 615 -6.84 -10.62 -12.27
CA PHE A 615 -5.41 -10.67 -11.93
C PHE A 615 -4.49 -10.56 -13.15
N LEU A 616 -5.07 -10.66 -14.35
CA LEU A 616 -4.38 -10.48 -15.63
C LEU A 616 -4.67 -9.11 -16.27
N ASP A 617 -5.38 -8.22 -15.57
CA ASP A 617 -5.59 -6.84 -16.02
C ASP A 617 -4.24 -6.09 -16.10
N ASP A 618 -4.15 -5.13 -17.02
CA ASP A 618 -2.94 -4.34 -17.22
C ASP A 618 -2.56 -3.55 -15.96
N VAL A 619 -1.28 -3.56 -15.61
CA VAL A 619 -0.74 -2.82 -14.47
C VAL A 619 0.12 -1.68 -14.97
N HIS A 620 -0.34 -0.47 -14.71
CA HIS A 620 0.33 0.78 -15.07
C HIS A 620 1.23 1.27 -13.93
N ASP A 621 2.07 2.24 -14.24
CA ASP A 621 2.82 3.05 -13.27
C ASP A 621 3.73 2.23 -12.33
N ILE A 622 4.26 1.12 -12.82
CA ILE A 622 5.27 0.33 -12.09
C ILE A 622 6.58 1.13 -12.05
N PRO A 623 7.09 1.53 -10.87
CA PRO A 623 8.16 2.52 -10.75
C PRO A 623 9.50 2.12 -11.39
N TRP A 624 9.80 0.83 -11.44
CA TRP A 624 11.03 0.30 -12.04
C TRP A 624 10.84 -0.19 -13.48
N PHE A 625 9.68 0.07 -14.09
CA PHE A 625 9.39 -0.31 -15.49
C PHE A 625 9.65 0.84 -16.47
N ASP A 626 10.22 1.96 -16.04
CA ASP A 626 10.54 3.11 -16.90
C ASP A 626 9.32 3.56 -17.75
N GLY A 627 8.11 3.54 -17.17
CA GLY A 627 6.86 3.92 -17.83
C GLY A 627 6.18 2.82 -18.67
N ARG A 628 6.76 1.62 -18.74
CA ARG A 628 6.15 0.47 -19.43
C ARG A 628 4.98 -0.11 -18.65
N VAL A 629 3.96 -0.56 -19.38
CA VAL A 629 2.79 -1.26 -18.82
C VAL A 629 3.08 -2.75 -18.70
N LEU A 630 2.74 -3.36 -17.56
CA LEU A 630 2.73 -4.81 -17.44
C LEU A 630 1.43 -5.36 -18.01
N CYS A 631 1.54 -6.23 -19.01
CA CYS A 631 0.40 -6.89 -19.64
C CYS A 631 0.51 -8.41 -19.49
N PHE A 632 -0.63 -9.08 -19.38
CA PHE A 632 -0.70 -10.54 -19.42
C PHE A 632 -1.44 -11.01 -20.66
N SER A 633 -1.00 -12.11 -21.25
CA SER A 633 -1.69 -12.73 -22.40
C SER A 633 -1.47 -14.23 -22.43
N SER A 634 -2.26 -14.93 -23.23
CA SER A 634 -2.05 -16.36 -23.49
C SER A 634 -0.80 -16.58 -24.34
N GLY A 635 0.05 -17.50 -23.92
CA GLY A 635 1.28 -17.92 -24.60
C GLY A 635 1.13 -19.16 -25.46
#